data_AF-A0A965CQ67-F1
#
_entry.id   AF-A0A965CQ67-F1
#
_cell.length_a   1.000
_cell.length_b   1.000
_cell.length_c   1.000
_cell.angle_alpha   90.00
_cell.angle_beta   90.00
_cell.angle_gamma   90.00
#
_symmetry.space_group_name_H-M   'P 1'
#
loop_
_entity.id
_entity.type
_entity.pdbx_description
1 polymer ?
#
loop_
_entity_poly.entity_id
_entity_poly.type
_entity_poly.pdbx_seq_one_letter_code
_entity_poly.pdbx_strand_id
1 'polypeptide(L)'
;YGAGAVNPYLAYESFDEMLRRGLATGITSEEAISNYRTAVKKGMFKVFAKMGISTIQSYRGAQIFEAIGLNDDLVREHFSGTPTRISGIGLAEIGKETLLRHEAAFNDTTDLRDSLDPGGHYFWRRRGEYHQINPLSTNLLQQASRSNSTSTFSEFSKLSDDQSVFMSTPRGLLDFKSANSIPLEEVEPASSIVRRFATGAMSLGSISQEAHETLAIAMNRIKARSNSGEGGEDSERFEPMPNGDWSNSAIKQVASGRFGVTIHYLVNCSELQIKVAQGAKPGEGGQLPGKKVSEYIAKVRNSTPGVTLISPPPHHDIYSIEDLAQLIFDLKNSNPDAKINVKLVAEAGVGTIAAGVAKAHADIITIAGHDGGTGASPLTSIKHAGVPWELGLSEAHQTLLLNRLRGRVRLQTDGQLKTGRDVVIAGMLGAEEFGFSTAPLVAIGCIMMRKCHLNTCPVGIATQDPHLRKKFVGQPEHVINYFFFVAEEVRQIMASIGIREFDQLIGRTDLLQQKEVDHWKARQVDLTDLLHQPDVGSGDTRYCTQEQDHGIDKQIDHQLIRQATPALESKKSVRIEGTIKNTDRAFGTLLSSEIAKKYGALGLPDGTIHCRFKGSAGQSFGAFLAKGVTLELEGDTNDYTGKGLSGGRLVIYPPKQSPFKAEENILIGNTVLYGATSGEAFFRGVAGERFAVRNSGTDTIVEGVGDHGCEYMTGGRVVVLGPTGRNFAAGMSGGIAYVVDEDKQFKKRCNPGMVELEPLVDPEEQNWLKDFISRHQQLTGSELADQLLKDWSSTLSIIVKVMPTEYRMVLEKQKLKAA
;
A
#
# COMPACT_ATOMS: atom_id res chain seq x y z
N TYR A 1 25.33 3.90 12.95
CA TYR A 1 25.94 4.28 14.24
C TYR A 1 27.31 4.95 14.16
N GLY A 2 28.19 4.70 13.16
CA GLY A 2 29.41 5.52 13.04
C GLY A 2 30.52 4.98 12.14
N ALA A 3 30.48 3.69 11.78
CA ALA A 3 31.51 3.05 10.97
C ALA A 3 31.77 3.77 9.63
N GLY A 4 33.05 4.05 9.34
CA GLY A 4 33.49 4.58 8.05
C GLY A 4 33.61 3.52 6.95
N ALA A 5 33.93 2.28 7.33
CA ALA A 5 33.98 1.11 6.47
C ALA A 5 33.72 -0.15 7.32
N VAL A 6 33.35 -1.26 6.66
CA VAL A 6 33.13 -2.57 7.30
C VAL A 6 33.85 -3.64 6.48
N ASN A 7 34.66 -4.46 7.13
CA ASN A 7 35.28 -5.65 6.54
C ASN A 7 34.61 -6.92 7.08
N PRO A 8 33.70 -7.56 6.33
CA PRO A 8 33.00 -8.77 6.78
C PRO A 8 33.85 -10.02 6.53
N TYR A 9 35.06 -10.06 7.11
CA TYR A 9 36.09 -11.08 6.82
C TYR A 9 35.57 -12.50 7.01
N LEU A 10 34.81 -12.78 8.08
CA LEU A 10 34.31 -14.12 8.36
C LEU A 10 33.26 -14.59 7.35
N ALA A 11 32.53 -13.67 6.71
CA ALA A 11 31.62 -14.01 5.62
C ALA A 11 32.40 -14.46 4.38
N TYR A 12 33.53 -13.81 4.08
CA TYR A 12 34.41 -14.19 2.96
C TYR A 12 35.01 -15.58 3.19
N GLU A 13 35.57 -15.83 4.37
CA GLU A 13 36.10 -17.16 4.76
C GLU A 13 35.02 -18.25 4.69
N SER A 14 33.77 -17.91 5.03
CA SER A 14 32.64 -18.84 4.93
C SER A 14 32.35 -19.24 3.47
N PHE A 15 32.51 -18.32 2.51
CA PHE A 15 32.33 -18.65 1.09
C PHE A 15 33.43 -19.58 0.60
N ASP A 16 34.68 -19.33 1.00
CA ASP A 16 35.81 -20.19 0.65
C ASP A 16 35.64 -21.60 1.20
N GLU A 17 35.18 -21.72 2.45
CA GLU A 17 34.86 -23.02 3.06
C GLU A 17 33.70 -23.72 2.34
N MET A 18 32.64 -23.00 1.98
CA MET A 18 31.51 -23.56 1.22
C MET A 18 31.95 -24.09 -0.15
N LEU A 19 32.86 -23.39 -0.84
CA LEU A 19 33.42 -23.83 -2.11
C LEU A 19 34.35 -25.05 -1.92
N ARG A 20 35.23 -25.02 -0.91
CA ARG A 20 36.11 -26.15 -0.58
C ARG A 20 35.34 -27.43 -0.24
N ARG A 21 34.19 -27.30 0.42
CA ARG A 21 33.29 -28.43 0.76
C ARG A 21 32.33 -28.83 -0.38
N GLY A 22 32.33 -28.12 -1.50
CA GLY A 22 31.42 -28.40 -2.63
C GLY A 22 29.95 -28.07 -2.35
N LEU A 23 29.66 -27.23 -1.34
CA LEU A 23 28.29 -26.78 -1.01
C LEU A 23 27.77 -25.73 -2.00
N ALA A 24 28.67 -25.02 -2.67
CA ALA A 24 28.39 -24.16 -3.81
C ALA A 24 29.31 -24.58 -4.97
N THR A 25 28.78 -24.62 -6.19
CA THR A 25 29.52 -25.02 -7.39
C THR A 25 29.24 -24.04 -8.53
N GLY A 26 30.14 -23.99 -9.52
CA GLY A 26 29.97 -23.16 -10.71
C GLY A 26 30.32 -21.68 -10.55
N ILE A 27 30.97 -21.29 -9.45
CA ILE A 27 31.50 -19.93 -9.22
C ILE A 27 32.87 -20.00 -8.52
N THR A 28 33.69 -18.99 -8.73
CA THR A 28 34.97 -18.77 -8.02
C THR A 28 34.77 -18.03 -6.69
N SER A 29 35.80 -18.00 -5.84
CA SER A 29 35.77 -17.22 -4.59
C SER A 29 35.61 -15.72 -4.87
N GLU A 30 36.34 -15.21 -5.87
CA GLU A 30 36.31 -13.81 -6.28
C GLU A 30 34.91 -13.40 -6.77
N GLU A 31 34.25 -14.27 -7.54
CA GLU A 31 32.86 -14.08 -7.97
C GLU A 31 31.89 -14.10 -6.79
N ALA A 32 32.05 -15.03 -5.83
CA ALA A 32 31.23 -15.10 -4.63
C ALA A 32 31.34 -13.80 -3.80
N ILE A 33 32.56 -13.31 -3.57
CA ILE A 33 32.83 -12.05 -2.86
C ILE A 33 32.24 -10.85 -3.62
N SER A 34 32.41 -10.80 -4.94
CA SER A 34 31.88 -9.73 -5.79
C SER A 34 30.34 -9.69 -5.76
N ASN A 35 29.71 -10.87 -5.84
CA ASN A 35 28.26 -11.02 -5.73
C ASN A 35 27.75 -10.57 -4.36
N TYR A 36 28.44 -10.97 -3.28
CA TYR A 36 28.10 -10.53 -1.93
C TYR A 36 28.21 -9.01 -1.76
N ARG A 37 29.32 -8.40 -2.21
CA ARG A 37 29.49 -6.93 -2.18
C ARG A 37 28.40 -6.20 -2.94
N THR A 38 28.02 -6.72 -4.12
CA THR A 38 26.93 -6.18 -4.93
C THR A 38 25.58 -6.30 -4.19
N ALA A 39 25.30 -7.44 -3.57
CA ALA A 39 24.08 -7.67 -2.80
C ALA A 39 23.99 -6.74 -1.59
N VAL A 40 25.08 -6.60 -0.82
CA VAL A 40 25.15 -5.67 0.32
C VAL A 40 24.98 -4.23 -0.13
N LYS A 41 25.64 -3.80 -1.22
CA LYS A 41 25.46 -2.44 -1.77
C LYS A 41 24.01 -2.15 -2.13
N LYS A 42 23.35 -3.07 -2.84
CA LYS A 42 21.92 -2.96 -3.17
C LYS A 42 21.05 -2.95 -1.91
N GLY A 43 21.38 -3.80 -0.93
CA GLY A 43 20.70 -3.84 0.37
C GLY A 43 20.82 -2.54 1.15
N MET A 44 22.00 -1.91 1.17
CA MET A 44 22.24 -0.61 1.80
C MET A 44 21.43 0.49 1.12
N PHE A 45 21.49 0.60 -0.21
CA PHE A 45 20.67 1.58 -0.95
C PHE A 45 19.19 1.42 -0.67
N LYS A 46 18.73 0.18 -0.56
CA LYS A 46 17.36 -0.14 -0.21
C LYS A 46 16.99 0.31 1.20
N VAL A 47 17.87 0.11 2.18
CA VAL A 47 17.66 0.61 3.55
C VAL A 47 17.63 2.13 3.59
N PHE A 48 18.53 2.82 2.88
CA PHE A 48 18.58 4.28 2.86
C PHE A 48 17.32 4.88 2.22
N ALA A 49 16.88 4.28 1.11
CA ALA A 49 15.71 4.73 0.36
C ALA A 49 14.40 4.62 1.16
N LYS A 50 14.31 3.76 2.18
CA LYS A 50 13.11 3.67 3.05
C LYS A 50 12.76 4.99 3.73
N MET A 51 13.79 5.81 4.02
CA MET A 51 13.65 7.13 4.64
C MET A 51 13.97 8.27 3.66
N GLY A 52 14.00 8.00 2.35
CA GLY A 52 14.32 9.02 1.34
C GLY A 52 15.78 9.49 1.34
N ILE A 53 16.71 8.77 1.99
CA ILE A 53 18.11 9.17 2.06
C ILE A 53 18.87 8.69 0.83
N SER A 54 19.49 9.61 0.09
CA SER A 54 20.21 9.28 -1.16
C SER A 54 21.72 9.05 -1.00
N THR A 55 22.32 9.45 0.13
CA THR A 55 23.78 9.39 0.31
C THR A 55 24.21 8.65 1.58
N ILE A 56 25.30 7.88 1.48
CA ILE A 56 25.90 7.20 2.64
C ILE A 56 26.48 8.21 3.65
N GLN A 57 26.94 9.38 3.18
CA GLN A 57 27.50 10.41 4.04
C GLN A 57 26.44 10.95 5.01
N SER A 58 25.22 11.19 4.52
CA SER A 58 24.08 11.59 5.35
C SER A 58 23.59 10.46 6.26
N TYR A 59 23.62 9.21 5.79
CA TYR A 59 23.17 8.06 6.60
C TYR A 59 24.13 7.72 7.75
N ARG A 60 25.44 7.90 7.53
CA ARG A 60 26.49 7.54 8.50
C ARG A 60 26.37 8.41 9.75
N GLY A 61 25.97 7.80 10.86
CA GLY A 61 25.85 8.47 12.15
C GLY A 61 24.47 9.07 12.41
N ALA A 62 23.56 9.04 11.44
CA ALA A 62 22.20 9.57 11.59
C ALA A 62 21.28 8.74 12.51
N GLN A 63 21.70 7.53 12.90
CA GLN A 63 20.96 6.65 13.82
C GLN A 63 19.49 6.40 13.39
N ILE A 64 19.29 6.07 12.11
CA ILE A 64 17.97 5.74 11.52
C ILE A 64 17.52 4.34 11.96
N PHE A 65 17.33 4.18 13.26
CA PHE A 65 16.99 2.94 13.93
C PHE A 65 16.20 3.28 15.20
N GLU A 66 15.44 2.29 15.66
CA GLU A 66 14.80 2.32 16.96
C GLU A 66 15.28 1.10 17.76
N ALA A 67 15.63 1.32 19.02
CA ALA A 67 15.98 0.25 19.95
C ALA A 67 14.71 -0.27 20.63
N ILE A 68 14.59 -1.59 20.76
CA ILE A 68 13.50 -2.25 21.47
C ILE A 68 14.11 -3.24 22.45
N GLY A 69 13.88 -3.04 23.75
CA GLY A 69 14.38 -3.91 24.81
C GLY A 69 15.84 -3.65 25.18
N LEU A 70 16.38 -2.44 24.93
CA LEU A 70 17.66 -1.99 25.48
C LEU A 70 17.39 -0.93 26.54
N ASN A 71 18.09 -0.99 27.67
CA ASN A 71 17.87 -0.01 28.74
C ASN A 71 18.36 1.40 28.38
N ASP A 72 17.76 2.40 29.02
CA ASP A 72 18.03 3.80 28.74
C ASP A 72 19.49 4.20 28.98
N ASP A 73 20.13 3.67 30.02
CA ASP A 73 21.51 4.02 30.34
C ASP A 73 22.49 3.52 29.27
N LEU A 74 22.31 2.28 28.77
CA LEU A 74 23.11 1.74 27.67
C LEU A 74 22.92 2.55 26.39
N VAL A 75 21.67 2.90 26.04
CA VAL A 75 21.38 3.70 24.86
C VAL A 75 21.94 5.11 25.01
N ARG A 76 21.78 5.74 26.17
CA ARG A 76 22.31 7.09 26.45
C ARG A 76 23.83 7.13 26.34
N GLU A 77 24.53 6.12 26.86
CA GLU A 77 26.00 6.09 26.87
C GLU A 77 26.60 5.72 25.50
N HIS A 78 26.00 4.76 24.78
CA HIS A 78 26.64 4.17 23.59
C HIS A 78 25.93 4.50 22.27
N PHE A 79 24.66 4.89 22.30
CA PHE A 79 23.81 5.14 21.12
C PHE A 79 22.95 6.40 21.30
N SER A 80 23.56 7.46 21.85
CA SER A 80 22.86 8.66 22.31
C SER A 80 21.97 9.25 21.20
N GLY A 81 20.67 9.40 21.51
CA GLY A 81 19.66 9.92 20.59
C GLY A 81 18.78 8.85 19.91
N THR A 82 19.12 7.56 20.04
CA THR A 82 18.25 6.47 19.56
C THR A 82 17.03 6.31 20.47
N PRO A 83 15.79 6.28 19.93
CA PRO A 83 14.61 6.01 20.73
C PRO A 83 14.62 4.58 21.31
N THR A 84 14.18 4.42 22.57
CA THR A 84 14.07 3.12 23.26
C THR A 84 12.83 3.02 24.15
N ARG A 85 11.64 3.06 23.53
CA ARG A 85 10.34 3.20 24.22
C ARG A 85 9.90 1.98 25.04
N ILE A 86 10.60 0.86 24.90
CA ILE A 86 10.51 -0.29 25.80
C ILE A 86 11.93 -0.54 26.29
N SER A 87 12.21 -0.13 27.52
CA SER A 87 13.46 -0.42 28.21
C SER A 87 13.62 -1.94 28.42
N GLY A 88 14.83 -2.41 28.61
CA GLY A 88 15.11 -3.85 28.68
C GLY A 88 16.50 -4.18 29.18
N ILE A 89 17.23 -5.00 28.43
CA ILE A 89 18.53 -5.52 28.85
C ILE A 89 19.63 -4.45 28.87
N GLY A 90 20.59 -4.58 29.79
CA GLY A 90 21.79 -3.75 29.88
C GLY A 90 23.07 -4.51 29.49
N LEU A 91 24.23 -3.91 29.80
CA LEU A 91 25.55 -4.51 29.52
C LEU A 91 25.73 -5.88 30.19
N ALA A 92 25.21 -6.06 31.41
CA ALA A 92 25.36 -7.32 32.15
C ALA A 92 24.66 -8.48 31.43
N GLU A 93 23.42 -8.29 30.99
CA GLU A 93 22.68 -9.28 30.24
C GLU A 93 23.29 -9.54 28.85
N ILE A 94 23.74 -8.51 28.16
CA ILE A 94 24.43 -8.64 26.85
C ILE A 94 25.72 -9.44 27.01
N GLY A 95 26.51 -9.15 28.05
CA GLY A 95 27.72 -9.88 28.40
C GLY A 95 27.43 -11.35 28.68
N LYS A 96 26.40 -11.64 29.48
CA LYS A 96 25.97 -13.01 29.76
C LYS A 96 25.54 -13.75 28.48
N GLU A 97 24.73 -13.14 27.62
CA GLU A 97 24.30 -13.77 26.35
C GLU A 97 25.48 -14.06 25.42
N THR A 98 26.45 -13.13 25.37
CA THR A 98 27.67 -13.27 24.57
C THR A 98 28.52 -14.42 25.07
N LEU A 99 28.68 -14.57 26.39
CA LEU A 99 29.40 -15.67 27.01
C LEU A 99 28.72 -17.03 26.78
N LEU A 100 27.38 -17.09 26.83
CA LEU A 100 26.65 -18.33 26.52
C LEU A 100 26.89 -18.81 25.09
N ARG A 101 26.92 -17.89 24.11
CA ARG A 101 27.25 -18.22 22.71
C ARG A 101 28.71 -18.64 22.57
N HIS A 102 29.61 -18.00 23.32
CA HIS A 102 31.02 -18.35 23.35
C HIS A 102 31.20 -19.79 23.90
N GLU A 103 30.66 -20.09 25.08
CA GLU A 103 30.70 -21.44 25.67
C GLU A 103 30.15 -22.50 24.72
N ALA A 104 29.01 -22.24 24.07
CA ALA A 104 28.43 -23.16 23.10
C ALA A 104 29.35 -23.43 21.89
N ALA A 105 30.10 -22.43 21.43
CA ALA A 105 31.03 -22.56 20.30
C ALA A 105 32.34 -23.30 20.67
N PHE A 106 32.72 -23.31 21.95
CA PHE A 106 33.93 -23.97 22.45
C PHE A 106 33.67 -25.30 23.17
N ASN A 107 32.40 -25.69 23.37
CA ASN A 107 32.05 -26.99 23.93
C ASN A 107 32.39 -28.12 22.93
N ASP A 108 33.25 -29.05 23.33
CA ASP A 108 33.75 -30.15 22.50
C ASP A 108 32.76 -31.34 22.47
N THR A 109 31.52 -31.09 22.04
CA THR A 109 30.59 -32.18 21.71
C THR A 109 30.95 -32.74 20.34
N THR A 110 31.53 -33.95 20.33
CA THR A 110 32.06 -34.65 19.16
C THR A 110 31.10 -34.70 17.97
N ASP A 111 29.81 -34.86 18.21
CA ASP A 111 28.79 -35.00 17.16
C ASP A 111 28.30 -33.69 16.53
N LEU A 112 28.55 -32.54 17.19
CA LEU A 112 28.07 -31.22 16.75
C LEU A 112 29.20 -30.29 16.28
N ARG A 113 30.46 -30.71 16.43
CA ARG A 113 31.67 -29.91 16.18
C ARG A 113 31.74 -29.28 14.78
N ASP A 114 31.22 -29.98 13.77
CA ASP A 114 31.27 -29.54 12.37
C ASP A 114 29.92 -29.00 11.84
N SER A 115 28.97 -28.73 12.74
CA SER A 115 27.61 -28.32 12.39
C SER A 115 27.15 -27.06 13.14
N LEU A 116 26.53 -26.13 12.40
CA LEU A 116 25.85 -24.98 13.00
C LEU A 116 24.44 -25.38 13.45
N ASP A 117 23.88 -24.61 14.39
CA ASP A 117 22.47 -24.74 14.77
C ASP A 117 21.58 -24.62 13.51
N PRO A 118 20.67 -25.58 13.25
CA PRO A 118 19.71 -25.49 12.14
C PRO A 118 18.84 -24.22 12.16
N GLY A 119 18.75 -23.54 13.31
CA GLY A 119 18.03 -22.30 13.53
C GLY A 119 16.51 -22.47 13.46
N GLY A 120 15.82 -21.36 13.27
CA GLY A 120 14.36 -21.36 13.09
C GLY A 120 13.78 -19.99 12.80
N HIS A 121 14.60 -18.96 12.59
CA HIS A 121 14.11 -17.57 12.55
C HIS A 121 13.17 -17.29 11.36
N TYR A 122 13.41 -17.90 10.20
CA TYR A 122 12.62 -17.63 8.98
C TYR A 122 11.50 -18.64 8.73
N PHE A 123 11.78 -19.92 9.03
CA PHE A 123 10.84 -21.02 8.86
C PHE A 123 10.76 -21.80 10.17
N TRP A 124 9.55 -22.20 10.53
CA TRP A 124 9.35 -23.03 11.70
C TRP A 124 10.12 -24.34 11.55
N ARG A 125 10.82 -24.73 12.62
CA ARG A 125 11.47 -26.03 12.76
C ARG A 125 11.10 -26.58 14.14
N ARG A 126 10.96 -27.91 14.25
CA ARG A 126 10.54 -28.57 15.50
C ARG A 126 11.44 -28.27 16.71
N ARG A 127 12.73 -28.04 16.48
CA ARG A 127 13.74 -27.69 17.51
C ARG A 127 14.35 -26.29 17.27
N GLY A 128 13.65 -25.42 16.54
CA GLY A 128 14.12 -24.07 16.24
C GLY A 128 13.44 -23.01 17.08
N GLU A 129 13.64 -21.75 16.68
CA GLU A 129 12.95 -20.58 17.23
C GLU A 129 11.43 -20.76 17.32
N TYR A 130 10.80 -20.18 18.35
CA TYR A 130 9.35 -20.21 18.51
C TYR A 130 8.63 -19.34 17.47
N HIS A 131 7.49 -19.83 16.95
CA HIS A 131 6.60 -19.07 16.06
C HIS A 131 5.18 -19.11 16.64
N GLN A 132 4.55 -17.94 16.77
CA GLN A 132 3.16 -17.83 17.22
C GLN A 132 2.20 -18.63 16.32
N ILE A 133 2.42 -18.58 15.00
CA ILE A 133 1.76 -19.49 14.07
C ILE A 133 2.68 -20.67 13.76
N ASN A 134 2.30 -21.83 14.26
CA ASN A 134 3.02 -23.09 14.13
C ASN A 134 2.03 -24.21 13.71
N PRO A 135 2.50 -25.43 13.41
CA PRO A 135 1.62 -26.49 12.94
C PRO A 135 0.47 -26.84 13.90
N LEU A 136 0.69 -26.74 15.21
CA LEU A 136 -0.35 -27.03 16.21
C LEU A 136 -1.42 -25.93 16.23
N SER A 137 -1.02 -24.66 16.34
CA SER A 137 -1.97 -23.54 16.32
C SER A 137 -2.74 -23.45 15.00
N THR A 138 -2.07 -23.77 13.88
CA THR A 138 -2.70 -23.86 12.55
C THR A 138 -3.77 -24.96 12.50
N ASN A 139 -3.48 -26.14 13.04
CA ASN A 139 -4.39 -27.28 13.03
C ASN A 139 -5.62 -27.03 13.91
N LEU A 140 -5.42 -26.54 15.14
CA LEU A 140 -6.51 -26.23 16.07
C LEU A 140 -7.46 -25.19 15.51
N LEU A 141 -6.95 -24.09 14.95
CA LEU A 141 -7.78 -23.04 14.38
C LEU A 141 -8.59 -23.54 13.16
N GLN A 142 -7.96 -24.33 12.28
CA GLN A 142 -8.66 -24.94 11.15
C GLN A 142 -9.77 -25.89 11.60
N GLN A 143 -9.49 -26.74 12.59
CA GLN A 143 -10.46 -27.67 13.13
C GLN A 143 -11.63 -26.91 13.76
N ALA A 144 -11.35 -25.97 14.65
CA ALA A 144 -12.36 -25.14 15.32
C ALA A 144 -13.27 -24.42 14.30
N SER A 145 -12.68 -23.81 13.28
CA SER A 145 -13.41 -23.05 12.25
C SER A 145 -14.30 -23.95 11.38
N ARG A 146 -13.84 -25.17 11.06
CA ARG A 146 -14.57 -26.13 10.22
C ARG A 146 -15.68 -26.85 10.96
N SER A 147 -15.44 -27.27 12.20
CA SER A 147 -16.43 -28.00 13.01
C SER A 147 -17.31 -27.09 13.86
N ASN A 148 -17.10 -25.76 13.78
CA ASN A 148 -17.74 -24.77 14.64
C ASN A 148 -17.60 -25.11 16.14
N SER A 149 -16.39 -25.50 16.57
CA SER A 149 -16.11 -26.00 17.93
C SER A 149 -15.46 -24.95 18.82
N THR A 150 -16.25 -24.36 19.74
CA THR A 150 -15.78 -23.39 20.73
C THR A 150 -14.72 -23.97 21.68
N SER A 151 -14.83 -25.26 22.04
CA SER A 151 -13.82 -25.91 22.90
C SER A 151 -12.46 -25.99 22.21
N THR A 152 -12.44 -26.38 20.93
CA THR A 152 -11.21 -26.42 20.12
C THR A 152 -10.64 -25.01 19.89
N PHE A 153 -11.51 -24.00 19.71
CA PHE A 153 -11.05 -22.62 19.66
C PHE A 153 -10.42 -22.17 20.99
N SER A 154 -10.99 -22.58 22.12
CA SER A 154 -10.44 -22.26 23.45
C SER A 154 -9.05 -22.87 23.65
N GLU A 155 -8.81 -24.09 23.13
CA GLU A 155 -7.46 -24.70 23.09
C GLU A 155 -6.49 -23.89 22.22
N PHE A 156 -6.94 -23.44 21.04
CA PHE A 156 -6.16 -22.57 20.16
C PHE A 156 -5.82 -21.23 20.82
N SER A 157 -6.80 -20.59 21.45
CA SER A 157 -6.64 -19.30 22.11
C SER A 157 -5.68 -19.42 23.27
N LYS A 158 -5.87 -20.42 24.15
CA LYS A 158 -4.96 -20.72 25.23
C LYS A 158 -3.53 -20.97 24.73
N LEU A 159 -3.34 -21.75 23.66
CA LEU A 159 -2.00 -21.97 23.09
C LEU A 159 -1.36 -20.69 22.54
N SER A 160 -2.18 -19.79 21.98
CA SER A 160 -1.70 -18.53 21.40
C SER A 160 -1.35 -17.50 22.48
N ASP A 161 -2.11 -17.51 23.58
CA ASP A 161 -2.03 -16.53 24.67
C ASP A 161 -1.17 -17.01 25.84
N ASP A 162 -0.85 -18.31 25.94
CA ASP A 162 0.00 -18.85 27.00
C ASP A 162 1.46 -18.47 26.78
N GLN A 163 1.87 -17.44 27.50
CA GLN A 163 3.24 -16.93 27.52
C GLN A 163 4.03 -17.44 28.74
N SER A 164 3.57 -18.46 29.46
CA SER A 164 4.31 -19.04 30.60
C SER A 164 5.67 -19.61 30.19
N VAL A 165 5.80 -20.04 28.93
CA VAL A 165 7.02 -20.62 28.37
C VAL A 165 7.68 -19.70 27.32
N PHE A 166 6.90 -19.03 26.47
CA PHE A 166 7.42 -18.24 25.35
C PHE A 166 6.84 -16.83 25.34
N MET A 167 7.55 -15.86 25.92
CA MET A 167 7.19 -14.43 25.87
C MET A 167 7.63 -13.81 24.54
N SER A 168 6.70 -13.80 23.58
CA SER A 168 7.02 -13.47 22.17
C SER A 168 6.61 -12.07 21.73
N THR A 169 5.84 -11.34 22.54
CA THR A 169 5.29 -10.00 22.22
C THR A 169 5.14 -9.13 23.47
N PRO A 170 5.12 -7.78 23.35
CA PRO A 170 4.88 -6.89 24.49
C PRO A 170 3.55 -7.17 25.20
N ARG A 171 2.45 -7.38 24.44
CA ARG A 171 1.14 -7.74 25.04
C ARG A 171 1.14 -9.05 25.82
N GLY A 172 2.10 -9.94 25.53
CA GLY A 172 2.29 -11.17 26.27
C GLY A 172 2.81 -10.97 27.70
N LEU A 173 3.35 -9.79 28.00
CA LEU A 173 3.80 -9.38 29.34
C LEU A 173 2.73 -8.58 30.09
N LEU A 174 1.54 -8.40 29.52
CA LEU A 174 0.43 -7.71 30.18
C LEU A 174 -0.54 -8.73 30.78
N ASP A 175 -1.27 -8.31 31.80
CA ASP A 175 -2.40 -9.01 32.39
C ASP A 175 -3.52 -8.04 32.73
N PHE A 176 -4.74 -8.54 32.88
CA PHE A 176 -5.88 -7.75 33.32
C PHE A 176 -5.85 -7.58 34.84
N LYS A 177 -6.11 -6.37 35.33
CA LYS A 177 -6.32 -6.15 36.77
C LYS A 177 -7.62 -6.81 37.22
N SER A 178 -7.63 -7.25 38.48
CA SER A 178 -8.86 -7.74 39.10
C SER A 178 -9.90 -6.61 39.16
N ALA A 179 -11.12 -6.91 38.69
CA ALA A 179 -12.26 -6.01 38.70
C ALA A 179 -13.54 -6.79 39.02
N ASN A 180 -14.63 -6.07 39.28
CA ASN A 180 -15.92 -6.68 39.57
C ASN A 180 -16.52 -7.26 38.28
N SER A 181 -16.64 -8.59 38.20
CA SER A 181 -17.26 -9.24 37.06
C SER A 181 -18.77 -8.95 36.99
N ILE A 182 -19.31 -8.95 35.78
CA ILE A 182 -20.74 -8.85 35.50
C ILE A 182 -21.24 -10.11 34.77
N PRO A 183 -22.55 -10.41 34.78
CA PRO A 183 -23.13 -11.46 33.95
C PRO A 183 -22.84 -11.21 32.47
N LEU A 184 -22.54 -12.28 31.72
CA LEU A 184 -22.19 -12.21 30.29
C LEU A 184 -23.35 -11.67 29.45
N GLU A 185 -24.59 -11.86 29.91
CA GLU A 185 -25.82 -11.41 29.29
C GLU A 185 -25.96 -9.88 29.29
N GLU A 186 -25.26 -9.19 30.20
CA GLU A 186 -25.21 -7.72 30.24
C GLU A 186 -24.21 -7.12 29.25
N VAL A 187 -23.31 -7.93 28.68
CA VAL A 187 -22.33 -7.50 27.69
C VAL A 187 -22.97 -7.50 26.30
N GLU A 188 -22.68 -6.45 25.52
CA GLU A 188 -23.14 -6.31 24.15
C GLU A 188 -22.94 -7.61 23.32
N PRO A 189 -23.86 -7.94 22.40
CA PRO A 189 -23.82 -9.22 21.70
C PRO A 189 -22.62 -9.33 20.76
N ALA A 190 -22.16 -10.56 20.50
CA ALA A 190 -21.02 -10.82 19.61
C ALA A 190 -21.24 -10.24 18.20
N SER A 191 -22.51 -10.21 17.75
CA SER A 191 -22.92 -9.61 16.46
C SER A 191 -22.74 -8.09 16.36
N SER A 192 -22.56 -7.40 17.49
CA SER A 192 -22.16 -6.00 17.56
C SER A 192 -20.63 -5.87 17.47
N ILE A 193 -19.91 -6.66 18.27
CA ILE A 193 -18.44 -6.65 18.34
C ILE A 193 -17.81 -7.00 16.98
N VAL A 194 -18.32 -7.99 16.24
CA VAL A 194 -17.76 -8.39 14.93
C VAL A 194 -17.77 -7.26 13.90
N ARG A 195 -18.61 -6.23 14.05
CA ARG A 195 -18.63 -5.07 13.13
C ARG A 195 -17.38 -4.21 13.24
N ARG A 196 -16.64 -4.32 14.35
CA ARG A 196 -15.33 -3.71 14.57
C ARG A 196 -14.21 -4.46 13.87
N PHE A 197 -14.48 -5.65 13.33
CA PHE A 197 -13.48 -6.47 12.69
C PHE A 197 -13.41 -6.18 11.19
N ALA A 198 -12.19 -6.21 10.67
CA ALA A 198 -11.92 -6.16 9.26
C ALA A 198 -10.94 -7.27 8.87
N THR A 199 -11.10 -7.88 7.70
CA THR A 199 -9.99 -8.66 7.12
C THR A 199 -8.98 -7.69 6.53
N GLY A 200 -7.71 -7.80 6.91
CA GLY A 200 -6.67 -6.88 6.46
C GLY A 200 -6.43 -6.95 4.94
N ALA A 201 -5.83 -5.89 4.41
CA ALA A 201 -5.56 -5.69 2.98
C ALA A 201 -4.67 -6.78 2.36
N MET A 202 -5.27 -7.70 1.61
CA MET A 202 -4.56 -8.79 0.92
C MET A 202 -4.93 -8.80 -0.56
N SER A 203 -4.03 -8.32 -1.42
CA SER A 203 -4.37 -8.09 -2.83
C SER A 203 -4.81 -9.35 -3.59
N LEU A 204 -5.85 -9.22 -4.41
CA LEU A 204 -6.11 -10.13 -5.52
C LEU A 204 -4.85 -10.23 -6.41
N GLY A 205 -4.35 -11.46 -6.59
CA GLY A 205 -3.05 -11.75 -7.20
C GLY A 205 -2.03 -12.29 -6.18
N SER A 206 -1.95 -11.70 -4.99
CA SER A 206 -1.20 -12.29 -3.87
C SER A 206 -1.90 -13.55 -3.36
N ILE A 207 -3.21 -13.43 -3.12
CA ILE A 207 -4.12 -14.55 -2.89
C ILE A 207 -4.97 -14.81 -4.13
N SER A 208 -5.50 -16.02 -4.23
CA SER A 208 -6.40 -16.48 -5.28
C SER A 208 -7.74 -15.75 -5.20
N GLN A 209 -8.46 -15.75 -6.32
CA GLN A 209 -9.81 -15.20 -6.38
C GLN A 209 -10.73 -15.88 -5.37
N GLU A 210 -10.66 -17.21 -5.27
CA GLU A 210 -11.49 -18.01 -4.36
C GLU A 210 -11.28 -17.59 -2.90
N ALA A 211 -10.03 -17.47 -2.47
CA ALA A 211 -9.71 -17.03 -1.11
C ALA A 211 -10.16 -15.58 -0.86
N HIS A 212 -9.97 -14.70 -1.84
CA HIS A 212 -10.32 -13.28 -1.71
C HIS A 212 -11.84 -13.06 -1.62
N GLU A 213 -12.61 -13.71 -2.49
CA GLU A 213 -14.08 -13.66 -2.49
C GLU A 213 -14.67 -14.34 -1.26
N THR A 214 -14.11 -15.46 -0.81
CA THR A 214 -14.52 -16.14 0.43
C THR A 214 -14.47 -15.21 1.64
N LEU A 215 -13.40 -14.42 1.77
CA LEU A 215 -13.27 -13.43 2.84
C LEU A 215 -14.31 -12.32 2.71
N ALA A 216 -14.51 -11.77 1.50
CA ALA A 216 -15.48 -10.70 1.29
C ALA A 216 -16.92 -11.15 1.60
N ILE A 217 -17.33 -12.31 1.10
CA ILE A 217 -18.66 -12.89 1.36
C ILE A 217 -18.86 -13.09 2.87
N ALA A 218 -17.88 -13.68 3.56
CA ALA A 218 -17.95 -13.90 5.00
C ALA A 218 -18.17 -12.59 5.78
N MET A 219 -17.37 -11.57 5.49
CA MET A 219 -17.44 -10.29 6.20
C MET A 219 -18.74 -9.54 5.91
N ASN A 220 -19.22 -9.57 4.67
CA ASN A 220 -20.49 -8.94 4.29
C ASN A 220 -21.68 -9.61 4.99
N ARG A 221 -21.71 -10.95 5.07
CA ARG A 221 -22.76 -11.70 5.79
C ARG A 221 -22.87 -11.31 7.26
N ILE A 222 -21.75 -11.00 7.92
CA ILE A 222 -21.72 -10.62 9.34
C ILE A 222 -21.70 -9.10 9.58
N LYS A 223 -21.88 -8.30 8.53
CA LYS A 223 -21.83 -6.82 8.57
C LYS A 223 -20.51 -6.26 9.12
N ALA A 224 -19.43 -7.02 8.94
CA ALA A 224 -18.06 -6.59 9.15
C ALA A 224 -17.49 -6.07 7.83
N ARG A 225 -16.16 -5.91 7.73
CA ARG A 225 -15.52 -5.36 6.53
C ARG A 225 -14.43 -6.27 5.97
N SER A 226 -14.35 -6.38 4.65
CA SER A 226 -13.18 -6.92 3.96
C SER A 226 -12.46 -5.83 3.18
N ASN A 227 -11.18 -6.05 2.87
CA ASN A 227 -10.32 -5.09 2.20
C ASN A 227 -9.73 -5.67 0.92
N SER A 228 -9.86 -4.95 -0.20
CA SER A 228 -9.40 -5.40 -1.52
C SER A 228 -7.88 -5.58 -1.64
N GLY A 229 -7.12 -4.92 -0.76
CA GLY A 229 -5.68 -4.71 -0.94
C GLY A 229 -5.31 -3.96 -2.22
N GLU A 230 -4.01 -3.90 -2.50
CA GLU A 230 -3.40 -3.08 -3.57
C GLU A 230 -3.60 -3.62 -5.00
N GLY A 231 -4.46 -4.63 -5.19
CA GLY A 231 -4.53 -5.41 -6.43
C GLY A 231 -5.62 -5.00 -7.41
N GLY A 232 -6.39 -3.95 -7.09
CA GLY A 232 -7.68 -3.69 -7.73
C GLY A 232 -8.75 -4.70 -7.30
N GLU A 233 -9.94 -4.57 -7.84
CA GLU A 233 -11.04 -5.52 -7.65
C GLU A 233 -11.82 -5.65 -8.95
N ASP A 234 -12.29 -6.86 -9.25
CA ASP A 234 -13.10 -7.10 -10.44
C ASP A 234 -14.47 -6.43 -10.29
N SER A 235 -14.87 -5.64 -11.28
CA SER A 235 -16.15 -4.92 -11.28
C SER A 235 -17.37 -5.86 -11.28
N GLU A 236 -17.21 -7.10 -11.73
CA GLU A 236 -18.29 -8.11 -11.64
C GLU A 236 -18.71 -8.40 -10.19
N ARG A 237 -17.82 -8.12 -9.21
CA ARG A 237 -18.09 -8.34 -7.78
C ARG A 237 -18.91 -7.23 -7.14
N PHE A 238 -19.12 -6.10 -7.82
CA PHE A 238 -19.82 -4.95 -7.24
C PHE A 238 -21.32 -5.19 -7.11
N GLU A 239 -21.88 -6.09 -7.91
CA GLU A 239 -23.26 -6.53 -7.79
C GLU A 239 -23.36 -7.78 -6.89
N PRO A 240 -24.44 -7.92 -6.09
CA PRO A 240 -24.73 -9.15 -5.39
C PRO A 240 -24.93 -10.32 -6.37
N MET A 241 -24.47 -11.50 -5.95
CA MET A 241 -24.66 -12.75 -6.67
C MET A 241 -26.14 -13.20 -6.59
N PRO A 242 -26.60 -14.07 -7.52
CA PRO A 242 -27.99 -14.55 -7.52
C PRO A 242 -28.44 -15.26 -6.23
N ASN A 243 -27.51 -15.81 -5.45
CA ASN A 243 -27.78 -16.45 -4.16
C ASN A 243 -27.87 -15.47 -2.97
N GLY A 244 -27.71 -14.16 -3.22
CA GLY A 244 -27.71 -13.11 -2.20
C GLY A 244 -26.35 -12.85 -1.56
N ASP A 245 -25.32 -13.63 -1.89
CA ASP A 245 -23.95 -13.34 -1.43
C ASP A 245 -23.39 -12.12 -2.15
N TRP A 246 -22.52 -11.40 -1.48
CA TRP A 246 -21.85 -10.26 -2.06
C TRP A 246 -20.36 -10.37 -1.82
N SER A 247 -19.59 -10.45 -2.91
CA SER A 247 -18.13 -10.57 -2.83
C SER A 247 -17.41 -9.24 -3.03
N ASN A 248 -18.13 -8.11 -3.06
CA ASN A 248 -17.53 -6.77 -3.06
C ASN A 248 -16.79 -6.51 -1.75
N SER A 249 -15.58 -5.94 -1.81
CA SER A 249 -14.89 -5.52 -0.60
C SER A 249 -15.41 -4.16 -0.13
N ALA A 250 -15.84 -4.09 1.13
CA ALA A 250 -16.31 -2.85 1.76
C ALA A 250 -15.20 -1.79 1.86
N ILE A 251 -13.95 -2.21 2.03
CA ILE A 251 -12.76 -1.35 2.05
C ILE A 251 -11.99 -1.53 0.73
N LYS A 252 -11.72 -0.41 0.06
CA LYS A 252 -10.93 -0.38 -1.18
C LYS A 252 -9.63 0.38 -0.96
N GLN A 253 -8.52 -0.24 -1.30
CA GLN A 253 -7.19 0.31 -1.03
C GLN A 253 -6.64 1.12 -2.21
N VAL A 254 -6.15 2.32 -1.93
CA VAL A 254 -5.40 3.17 -2.83
C VAL A 254 -3.93 3.14 -2.41
N ALA A 255 -3.09 2.45 -3.18
CA ALA A 255 -1.66 2.27 -2.93
C ALA A 255 -0.80 2.88 -4.05
N SER A 256 0.51 2.99 -3.84
CA SER A 256 1.46 3.65 -4.78
C SER A 256 1.44 3.14 -6.22
N GLY A 257 1.06 1.87 -6.45
CA GLY A 257 0.94 1.33 -7.81
C GLY A 257 -0.30 1.77 -8.57
N ARG A 258 -1.33 2.28 -7.87
CA ARG A 258 -2.67 2.63 -8.40
C ARG A 258 -3.31 1.52 -9.26
N PHE A 259 -2.97 0.24 -9.00
CA PHE A 259 -3.50 -0.87 -9.77
C PHE A 259 -5.01 -1.00 -9.59
N GLY A 260 -5.74 -1.00 -10.71
CA GLY A 260 -7.20 -1.12 -10.74
C GLY A 260 -7.94 0.04 -10.07
N VAL A 261 -7.27 1.17 -9.77
CA VAL A 261 -7.90 2.34 -9.15
C VAL A 261 -8.55 3.18 -10.25
N THR A 262 -9.86 2.98 -10.44
CA THR A 262 -10.72 3.73 -11.36
C THR A 262 -11.82 4.45 -10.59
N ILE A 263 -12.48 5.44 -11.18
CA ILE A 263 -13.65 6.06 -10.54
C ILE A 263 -14.75 5.04 -10.19
N HIS A 264 -14.98 4.05 -11.06
CA HIS A 264 -15.95 2.97 -10.80
C HIS A 264 -15.53 2.08 -9.62
N TYR A 265 -14.24 1.81 -9.46
CA TYR A 265 -13.72 1.15 -8.27
C TYR A 265 -13.96 2.01 -7.02
N LEU A 266 -13.61 3.29 -7.04
CA LEU A 266 -13.68 4.19 -5.88
C LEU A 266 -15.10 4.37 -5.33
N VAL A 267 -16.13 4.40 -6.19
CA VAL A 267 -17.54 4.58 -5.75
C VAL A 267 -18.18 3.33 -5.15
N ASN A 268 -17.60 2.14 -5.37
CA ASN A 268 -18.21 0.85 -4.97
C ASN A 268 -17.75 0.35 -3.60
N CYS A 269 -17.56 1.25 -2.63
CA CYS A 269 -17.10 0.92 -1.28
C CYS A 269 -17.64 1.88 -0.22
N SER A 270 -17.55 1.48 1.05
CA SER A 270 -17.87 2.33 2.20
C SER A 270 -16.63 2.96 2.85
N GLU A 271 -15.44 2.47 2.50
CA GLU A 271 -14.17 2.95 3.05
C GLU A 271 -13.06 2.90 1.99
N LEU A 272 -12.33 4.00 1.85
CA LEU A 272 -11.16 4.11 0.98
C LEU A 272 -9.89 4.17 1.86
N GLN A 273 -9.01 3.18 1.72
CA GLN A 273 -7.78 3.10 2.51
C GLN A 273 -6.56 3.57 1.70
N ILE A 274 -5.98 4.71 2.06
CA ILE A 274 -4.67 5.15 1.60
C ILE A 274 -3.59 4.31 2.28
N LYS A 275 -2.89 3.49 1.51
CA LYS A 275 -1.82 2.61 2.02
C LYS A 275 -0.46 3.31 1.93
N VAL A 276 -0.11 4.08 2.96
CA VAL A 276 1.24 4.67 3.07
C VAL A 276 2.29 3.58 3.26
N ALA A 277 2.03 2.60 4.14
CA ALA A 277 2.96 1.51 4.39
C ALA A 277 2.26 0.21 4.87
N GLN A 278 3.04 -0.87 5.01
CA GLN A 278 2.61 -2.11 5.66
C GLN A 278 3.74 -2.67 6.53
N GLY A 279 3.39 -3.32 7.65
CA GLY A 279 4.37 -3.75 8.66
C GLY A 279 5.44 -4.73 8.16
N ALA A 280 5.13 -5.58 7.18
CA ALA A 280 6.09 -6.55 6.64
C ALA A 280 7.21 -5.95 5.76
N LYS A 281 7.03 -4.69 5.32
CA LYS A 281 7.99 -3.95 4.49
C LYS A 281 7.71 -2.44 4.50
N PRO A 282 7.90 -1.75 5.63
CA PRO A 282 7.82 -0.30 5.69
C PRO A 282 8.92 0.32 4.80
N GLY A 283 8.60 1.45 4.19
CA GLY A 283 9.48 2.17 3.25
C GLY A 283 9.65 1.47 1.89
N GLU A 284 8.78 0.53 1.52
CA GLU A 284 8.82 -0.17 0.24
C GLU A 284 7.43 -0.36 -0.39
N GLY A 285 7.42 -0.54 -1.71
CA GLY A 285 6.20 -0.81 -2.48
C GLY A 285 5.71 -2.27 -2.47
N GLY A 286 4.50 -2.44 -2.99
CA GLY A 286 3.91 -3.72 -3.35
C GLY A 286 4.78 -4.54 -4.31
N GLN A 287 4.70 -5.86 -4.23
CA GLN A 287 5.45 -6.77 -5.10
C GLN A 287 4.57 -7.95 -5.51
N LEU A 288 4.39 -8.12 -6.82
CA LEU A 288 3.75 -9.29 -7.39
C LEU A 288 4.64 -9.89 -8.49
N PRO A 289 5.21 -11.09 -8.27
CA PRO A 289 6.02 -11.76 -9.28
C PRO A 289 5.25 -11.99 -10.59
N GLY A 290 5.88 -11.79 -11.75
CA GLY A 290 5.23 -11.88 -13.07
C GLY A 290 4.51 -13.21 -13.34
N LYS A 291 5.02 -14.32 -12.80
CA LYS A 291 4.35 -15.64 -12.85
C LYS A 291 2.99 -15.70 -12.15
N LYS A 292 2.65 -14.72 -11.32
CA LYS A 292 1.34 -14.54 -10.68
C LYS A 292 0.48 -13.50 -11.39
N VAL A 293 0.99 -12.84 -12.42
CA VAL A 293 0.24 -11.88 -13.23
C VAL A 293 -0.39 -12.65 -14.38
N SER A 294 -1.45 -13.40 -14.06
CA SER A 294 -2.27 -14.08 -15.08
C SER A 294 -3.04 -13.05 -15.91
N GLU A 295 -3.67 -13.48 -17.01
CA GLU A 295 -4.52 -12.60 -17.84
C GLU A 295 -5.63 -11.93 -17.02
N TYR A 296 -6.25 -12.70 -16.11
CA TYR A 296 -7.23 -12.18 -15.17
C TYR A 296 -6.67 -11.08 -14.26
N ILE A 297 -5.51 -11.33 -13.63
CA ILE A 297 -4.88 -10.34 -12.74
C ILE A 297 -4.43 -9.10 -13.52
N ALA A 298 -3.92 -9.29 -14.73
CA ALA A 298 -3.52 -8.20 -15.61
C ALA A 298 -4.71 -7.31 -16.01
N LYS A 299 -5.86 -7.91 -16.35
CA LYS A 299 -7.12 -7.20 -16.61
C LYS A 299 -7.53 -6.34 -15.41
N VAL A 300 -7.60 -6.92 -14.21
CA VAL A 300 -8.02 -6.20 -12.99
C VAL A 300 -7.06 -5.06 -12.63
N ARG A 301 -5.78 -5.21 -12.92
CA ARG A 301 -4.74 -4.22 -12.58
C ARG A 301 -4.47 -3.19 -13.67
N ASN A 302 -5.10 -3.29 -14.84
CA ASN A 302 -4.74 -2.53 -16.04
C ASN A 302 -3.24 -2.68 -16.36
N SER A 303 -2.74 -3.91 -16.35
CA SER A 303 -1.32 -4.22 -16.61
C SER A 303 -1.17 -5.27 -17.72
N THR A 304 0.08 -5.63 -18.03
CA THR A 304 0.39 -6.67 -19.01
C THR A 304 0.50 -8.05 -18.34
N PRO A 305 -0.10 -9.12 -18.92
CA PRO A 305 0.09 -10.49 -18.43
C PRO A 305 1.56 -10.91 -18.42
N GLY A 306 2.00 -11.59 -17.36
CA GLY A 306 3.35 -12.16 -17.22
C GLY A 306 4.44 -11.18 -16.76
N VAL A 307 4.19 -9.87 -16.80
CA VAL A 307 5.15 -8.83 -16.41
C VAL A 307 5.17 -8.68 -14.89
N THR A 308 6.35 -8.56 -14.29
CA THR A 308 6.47 -8.39 -12.82
C THR A 308 6.02 -6.99 -12.40
N LEU A 309 5.17 -6.91 -11.38
CA LEU A 309 4.67 -5.64 -10.86
C LEU A 309 5.36 -5.28 -9.56
N ILE A 310 6.22 -4.26 -9.62
CA ILE A 310 6.84 -3.63 -8.45
C ILE A 310 6.24 -2.24 -8.34
N SER A 311 5.57 -1.97 -7.23
CA SER A 311 5.04 -0.62 -6.99
C SER A 311 6.18 0.31 -6.57
N PRO A 312 6.11 1.61 -6.90
CA PRO A 312 7.01 2.60 -6.32
C PRO A 312 6.95 2.54 -4.79
N PRO A 313 8.06 2.78 -4.06
CA PRO A 313 8.00 2.90 -2.61
C PRO A 313 7.08 4.03 -2.13
N PRO A 314 7.19 5.29 -2.63
CA PRO A 314 6.29 6.36 -2.23
C PRO A 314 5.01 6.37 -3.08
N HIS A 315 3.98 7.01 -2.56
CA HIS A 315 2.94 7.59 -3.40
C HIS A 315 3.53 8.84 -4.08
N HIS A 316 3.48 8.91 -5.42
CA HIS A 316 4.05 10.07 -6.13
C HIS A 316 3.21 11.35 -5.99
N ASP A 317 2.04 11.25 -5.37
CA ASP A 317 1.15 12.33 -4.97
C ASP A 317 1.07 12.50 -3.44
N ILE A 318 2.08 11.99 -2.70
CA ILE A 318 2.25 12.23 -1.26
C ILE A 318 3.75 12.41 -0.98
N TYR A 319 4.23 13.65 -1.02
CA TYR A 319 5.59 13.99 -0.60
C TYR A 319 5.64 14.77 0.71
N SER A 320 4.48 15.17 1.21
CA SER A 320 4.29 15.96 2.42
C SER A 320 2.92 15.68 3.05
N ILE A 321 2.63 16.31 4.18
CA ILE A 321 1.34 16.14 4.86
C ILE A 321 0.20 16.86 4.11
N GLU A 322 0.50 17.98 3.46
CA GLU A 322 -0.42 18.72 2.61
C GLU A 322 -0.78 17.95 1.33
N ASP A 323 0.14 17.15 0.79
CA ASP A 323 -0.15 16.25 -0.32
C ASP A 323 -1.05 15.08 0.12
N LEU A 324 -0.83 14.54 1.33
CA LEU A 324 -1.76 13.56 1.90
C LEU A 324 -3.15 14.17 2.07
N ALA A 325 -3.24 15.41 2.57
CA ALA A 325 -4.51 16.13 2.68
C ALA A 325 -5.17 16.33 1.30
N GLN A 326 -4.38 16.59 0.26
CA GLN A 326 -4.88 16.66 -1.12
C GLN A 326 -5.41 15.31 -1.60
N LEU A 327 -4.73 14.19 -1.35
CA LEU A 327 -5.25 12.87 -1.72
C LEU A 327 -6.51 12.51 -0.93
N ILE A 328 -6.59 12.81 0.36
CA ILE A 328 -7.81 12.62 1.17
C ILE A 328 -8.97 13.40 0.53
N PHE A 329 -8.72 14.66 0.16
CA PHE A 329 -9.69 15.51 -0.52
C PHE A 329 -10.13 14.93 -1.88
N ASP A 330 -9.19 14.47 -2.71
CA ASP A 330 -9.50 13.87 -4.02
C ASP A 330 -10.36 12.61 -3.86
N LEU A 331 -10.01 11.73 -2.91
CA LEU A 331 -10.75 10.50 -2.65
C LEU A 331 -12.13 10.78 -2.10
N LYS A 332 -12.28 11.76 -1.22
CA LYS A 332 -13.60 12.16 -0.73
C LYS A 332 -14.46 12.79 -1.82
N ASN A 333 -13.88 13.53 -2.75
CA ASN A 333 -14.59 14.01 -3.95
C ASN A 333 -14.96 12.86 -4.91
N SER A 334 -14.13 11.81 -4.99
CA SER A 334 -14.43 10.63 -5.81
C SER A 334 -15.55 9.77 -5.25
N ASN A 335 -15.73 9.75 -3.92
CA ASN A 335 -16.79 9.06 -3.22
C ASN A 335 -17.13 9.79 -1.90
N PRO A 336 -18.12 10.70 -1.90
CA PRO A 336 -18.54 11.44 -0.70
C PRO A 336 -19.06 10.57 0.44
N ASP A 337 -19.54 9.37 0.14
CA ASP A 337 -20.15 8.46 1.12
C ASP A 337 -19.09 7.62 1.85
N ALA A 338 -17.91 7.44 1.26
CA ALA A 338 -16.86 6.62 1.85
C ALA A 338 -16.10 7.36 2.96
N LYS A 339 -15.72 6.62 4.01
CA LYS A 339 -14.74 7.09 5.01
C LYS A 339 -13.32 6.93 4.46
N ILE A 340 -12.42 7.84 4.82
CA ILE A 340 -11.01 7.80 4.41
C ILE A 340 -10.16 7.22 5.54
N ASN A 341 -9.53 6.08 5.26
CA ASN A 341 -8.62 5.39 6.17
C ASN A 341 -7.16 5.61 5.72
N VAL A 342 -6.27 6.01 6.62
CA VAL A 342 -4.83 6.10 6.35
C VAL A 342 -4.08 5.00 7.10
N LYS A 343 -3.46 4.08 6.35
CA LYS A 343 -2.68 2.97 6.91
C LYS A 343 -1.22 3.33 7.07
N LEU A 344 -0.79 3.48 8.32
CA LEU A 344 0.57 3.71 8.78
C LEU A 344 1.17 2.42 9.36
N VAL A 345 2.46 2.45 9.67
CA VAL A 345 3.16 1.39 10.40
C VAL A 345 3.68 1.95 11.71
N ALA A 346 3.64 1.14 12.77
CA ALA A 346 4.22 1.48 14.05
C ALA A 346 5.73 1.70 13.93
N GLU A 347 6.17 2.89 14.35
CA GLU A 347 7.56 3.32 14.55
C GLU A 347 7.57 4.50 15.52
N ALA A 348 8.73 4.88 16.06
CA ALA A 348 8.85 6.08 16.88
C ALA A 348 8.48 7.33 16.07
N GLY A 349 7.62 8.20 16.63
CA GLY A 349 7.14 9.41 15.98
C GLY A 349 5.83 9.23 15.21
N VAL A 350 5.29 8.00 15.11
CA VAL A 350 4.01 7.74 14.45
C VAL A 350 2.84 8.53 15.08
N GLY A 351 2.90 8.87 16.37
CA GLY A 351 1.88 9.69 17.01
C GLY A 351 1.84 11.12 16.49
N THR A 352 3.00 11.70 16.18
CA THR A 352 3.09 13.02 15.53
C THR A 352 2.50 12.97 14.12
N ILE A 353 2.81 11.92 13.37
CA ILE A 353 2.24 11.68 12.04
C ILE A 353 0.73 11.52 12.15
N ALA A 354 0.22 10.73 13.10
CA ALA A 354 -1.21 10.54 13.31
C ALA A 354 -1.95 11.85 13.61
N ALA A 355 -1.35 12.77 14.38
CA ALA A 355 -1.91 14.10 14.59
C ALA A 355 -1.97 14.92 13.29
N GLY A 356 -0.95 14.85 12.44
CA GLY A 356 -0.97 15.45 11.10
C GLY A 356 -2.06 14.85 10.21
N VAL A 357 -2.18 13.52 10.20
CA VAL A 357 -3.20 12.78 9.44
C VAL A 357 -4.62 13.14 9.88
N ALA A 358 -4.86 13.30 11.19
CA ALA A 358 -6.13 13.76 11.71
C ALA A 358 -6.47 15.20 11.27
N LYS A 359 -5.48 16.10 11.24
CA LYS A 359 -5.62 17.47 10.71
C LYS A 359 -5.79 17.50 9.18
N ALA A 360 -5.31 16.48 8.47
CA ALA A 360 -5.53 16.27 7.06
C ALA A 360 -6.93 15.68 6.74
N HIS A 361 -7.81 15.61 7.74
CA HIS A 361 -9.21 15.16 7.63
C HIS A 361 -9.42 13.66 7.37
N ALA A 362 -8.45 12.80 7.69
CA ALA A 362 -8.71 11.35 7.68
C ALA A 362 -9.79 10.99 8.71
N ASP A 363 -10.67 10.04 8.38
CA ASP A 363 -11.71 9.54 9.28
C ASP A 363 -11.18 8.40 10.17
N ILE A 364 -10.27 7.59 9.63
CA ILE A 364 -9.70 6.40 10.28
C ILE A 364 -8.18 6.40 10.11
N ILE A 365 -7.46 6.02 11.16
CA ILE A 365 -6.00 5.80 11.11
C ILE A 365 -5.73 4.35 11.51
N THR A 366 -5.16 3.56 10.60
CA THR A 366 -4.71 2.20 10.90
C THR A 366 -3.23 2.21 11.29
N ILE A 367 -2.89 1.73 12.49
CA ILE A 367 -1.52 1.49 12.94
C ILE A 367 -1.19 0.00 12.76
N ALA A 368 -0.34 -0.32 11.78
CA ALA A 368 0.07 -1.70 11.53
C ALA A 368 1.35 -2.08 12.29
N GLY A 369 1.38 -3.25 12.92
CA GLY A 369 2.56 -3.82 13.57
C GLY A 369 3.54 -4.45 12.59
N HIS A 370 4.82 -4.51 12.98
CA HIS A 370 5.89 -5.14 12.18
C HIS A 370 5.62 -6.62 11.81
N ASP A 371 4.77 -7.29 12.59
CA ASP A 371 4.45 -8.71 12.51
C ASP A 371 3.34 -9.04 11.49
N GLY A 372 2.88 -8.04 10.74
CA GLY A 372 1.95 -8.18 9.62
C GLY A 372 2.43 -9.17 8.54
N GLY A 373 1.48 -9.86 7.91
CA GLY A 373 1.76 -10.81 6.83
C GLY A 373 2.13 -10.15 5.50
N THR A 374 2.74 -10.93 4.59
CA THR A 374 3.00 -10.51 3.20
C THR A 374 3.07 -11.70 2.26
N GLY A 375 2.60 -11.51 1.02
CA GLY A 375 2.75 -12.49 -0.06
C GLY A 375 4.17 -12.53 -0.63
N ALA A 376 4.85 -11.38 -0.65
CA ALA A 376 6.21 -11.21 -1.16
C ALA A 376 6.88 -9.96 -0.55
N SER A 377 8.05 -10.15 0.06
CA SER A 377 8.87 -9.10 0.66
C SER A 377 10.32 -9.60 0.84
N PRO A 378 11.33 -8.70 0.80
CA PRO A 378 12.67 -9.05 1.26
C PRO A 378 12.67 -9.54 2.71
N LEU A 379 13.48 -10.57 2.98
CA LEU A 379 13.60 -11.13 4.32
C LEU A 379 14.12 -10.11 5.34
N THR A 380 15.01 -9.20 4.91
CA THR A 380 15.54 -8.13 5.75
C THR A 380 14.43 -7.21 6.27
N SER A 381 13.46 -6.87 5.42
CA SER A 381 12.35 -5.98 5.80
C SER A 381 11.35 -6.67 6.72
N ILE A 382 11.06 -7.96 6.50
CA ILE A 382 10.20 -8.75 7.39
C ILE A 382 10.78 -8.83 8.82
N LYS A 383 12.10 -8.85 8.96
CA LYS A 383 12.77 -9.05 10.25
C LYS A 383 13.27 -7.80 10.93
N HIS A 384 13.47 -6.70 10.19
CA HIS A 384 14.24 -5.55 10.69
C HIS A 384 13.62 -4.20 10.36
N ALA A 385 12.33 -4.13 9.99
CA ALA A 385 11.65 -2.87 9.75
C ALA A 385 10.25 -2.85 10.38
N GLY A 386 9.90 -1.73 11.01
CA GLY A 386 8.70 -1.57 11.85
C GLY A 386 8.91 -2.06 13.28
N VAL A 387 8.00 -1.68 14.18
CA VAL A 387 7.98 -2.14 15.58
C VAL A 387 6.62 -2.74 15.99
N PRO A 388 6.48 -3.31 17.21
CA PRO A 388 5.20 -3.84 17.67
C PRO A 388 4.08 -2.79 17.64
N TRP A 389 2.88 -3.23 17.26
CA TRP A 389 1.74 -2.32 17.15
C TRP A 389 1.35 -1.75 18.51
N GLU A 390 1.64 -2.44 19.62
CA GLU A 390 1.32 -1.97 20.96
C GLU A 390 1.98 -0.61 21.25
N LEU A 391 3.21 -0.41 20.75
CA LEU A 391 3.94 0.85 20.88
C LEU A 391 3.37 1.94 20.00
N GLY A 392 3.20 1.65 18.70
CA GLY A 392 2.70 2.65 17.76
C GLY A 392 1.25 3.06 18.05
N LEU A 393 0.41 2.11 18.45
CA LEU A 393 -0.99 2.35 18.78
C LEU A 393 -1.11 3.22 20.04
N SER A 394 -0.36 2.88 21.09
CA SER A 394 -0.35 3.67 22.31
C SER A 394 0.18 5.08 22.05
N GLU A 395 1.29 5.24 21.32
CA GLU A 395 1.82 6.57 20.96
C GLU A 395 0.81 7.41 20.15
N ALA A 396 0.15 6.80 19.16
CA ALA A 396 -0.89 7.47 18.37
C ALA A 396 -2.08 7.89 19.24
N HIS A 397 -2.58 6.99 20.09
CA HIS A 397 -3.68 7.27 21.01
C HIS A 397 -3.34 8.42 21.96
N GLN A 398 -2.19 8.33 22.63
CA GLN A 398 -1.73 9.32 23.59
C GLN A 398 -1.50 10.69 22.93
N THR A 399 -0.83 10.73 21.78
CA THR A 399 -0.54 11.99 21.07
C THR A 399 -1.82 12.67 20.57
N LEU A 400 -2.79 11.90 20.06
CA LEU A 400 -4.07 12.45 19.63
C LEU A 400 -4.88 13.04 20.80
N LEU A 401 -4.83 12.42 21.98
CA LEU A 401 -5.44 12.97 23.20
C LEU A 401 -4.76 14.28 23.62
N LEU A 402 -3.43 14.29 23.69
CA LEU A 402 -2.64 15.49 24.04
C LEU A 402 -2.93 16.68 23.10
N ASN A 403 -3.30 16.41 21.84
CA ASN A 403 -3.62 17.42 20.84
C ASN A 403 -5.13 17.71 20.69
N ARG A 404 -6.00 17.06 21.46
CA ARG A 404 -7.48 17.18 21.34
C ARG A 404 -8.01 16.84 19.95
N LEU A 405 -7.43 15.80 19.34
CA LEU A 405 -7.79 15.28 18.03
C LEU A 405 -8.40 13.88 18.12
N ARG A 406 -8.31 13.20 19.27
CA ARG A 406 -8.73 11.80 19.43
C ARG A 406 -10.21 11.58 19.13
N GLY A 407 -11.08 12.53 19.48
CA GLY A 407 -12.52 12.46 19.19
C GLY A 407 -12.89 12.55 17.71
N ARG A 408 -11.97 12.97 16.81
CA ARG A 408 -12.23 13.20 15.37
C ARG A 408 -11.88 12.03 14.47
N VAL A 409 -11.08 11.09 14.97
CA VAL A 409 -10.54 9.99 14.17
C VAL A 409 -10.75 8.68 14.88
N ARG A 410 -11.07 7.64 14.12
CA ARG A 410 -11.11 6.28 14.61
C ARG A 410 -9.74 5.63 14.50
N LEU A 411 -9.28 4.95 15.55
CA LEU A 411 -8.05 4.16 15.49
C LEU A 411 -8.36 2.70 15.16
N GLN A 412 -7.67 2.17 14.16
CA GLN A 412 -7.67 0.76 13.81
C GLN A 412 -6.25 0.20 14.03
N THR A 413 -6.12 -1.06 14.39
CA THR A 413 -4.81 -1.73 14.47
C THR A 413 -4.83 -3.09 13.78
N ASP A 414 -3.69 -3.49 13.21
CA ASP A 414 -3.45 -4.85 12.73
C ASP A 414 -2.02 -5.32 13.01
N GLY A 415 -1.79 -6.63 12.97
CA GLY A 415 -0.50 -7.24 13.32
C GLY A 415 -0.65 -8.45 14.24
N GLN A 416 -0.69 -9.65 13.66
CA GLN A 416 -0.90 -10.93 14.36
C GLN A 416 -2.01 -10.90 15.45
N LEU A 417 -3.10 -10.16 15.24
CA LEU A 417 -4.31 -10.33 16.07
C LEU A 417 -4.92 -11.69 15.74
N LYS A 418 -5.15 -12.51 16.77
CA LYS A 418 -5.58 -13.91 16.64
C LYS A 418 -6.75 -14.25 17.57
N THR A 419 -6.75 -13.70 18.77
CA THR A 419 -7.66 -14.08 19.87
C THR A 419 -8.49 -12.88 20.36
N GLY A 420 -9.52 -13.13 21.17
CA GLY A 420 -10.28 -12.08 21.83
C GLY A 420 -9.43 -11.29 22.82
N ARG A 421 -8.42 -11.91 23.44
CA ARG A 421 -7.44 -11.23 24.29
C ARG A 421 -6.65 -10.16 23.52
N ASP A 422 -6.16 -10.49 22.33
CA ASP A 422 -5.45 -9.54 21.45
C ASP A 422 -6.33 -8.29 21.18
N VAL A 423 -7.64 -8.51 20.90
CA VAL A 423 -8.61 -7.43 20.64
C VAL A 423 -8.84 -6.56 21.86
N VAL A 424 -9.03 -7.15 23.04
CA VAL A 424 -9.27 -6.40 24.28
C VAL A 424 -8.04 -5.57 24.65
N ILE A 425 -6.83 -6.13 24.57
CA ILE A 425 -5.60 -5.36 24.84
C ILE A 425 -5.47 -4.21 23.85
N ALA A 426 -5.68 -4.47 22.56
CA ALA A 426 -5.66 -3.41 21.55
C ALA A 426 -6.70 -2.31 21.83
N GLY A 427 -7.91 -2.67 22.26
CA GLY A 427 -8.93 -1.72 22.68
C GLY A 427 -8.48 -0.85 23.86
N MET A 428 -7.94 -1.47 24.91
CA MET A 428 -7.42 -0.76 26.08
C MET A 428 -6.24 0.16 25.74
N LEU A 429 -5.44 -0.16 24.71
CA LEU A 429 -4.38 0.70 24.18
C LEU A 429 -4.88 1.78 23.21
N GLY A 430 -6.18 1.80 22.89
CA GLY A 430 -6.85 2.91 22.21
C GLY A 430 -7.48 2.60 20.85
N ALA A 431 -7.42 1.36 20.36
CA ALA A 431 -8.07 0.97 19.11
C ALA A 431 -9.59 0.81 19.25
N GLU A 432 -10.32 1.11 18.19
CA GLU A 432 -11.77 0.89 18.07
C GLU A 432 -12.11 -0.21 17.06
N GLU A 433 -11.17 -0.51 16.15
CA GLU A 433 -11.31 -1.47 15.07
C GLU A 433 -10.06 -2.35 14.92
N PHE A 434 -10.25 -3.57 14.40
CA PHE A 434 -9.25 -4.63 14.47
C PHE A 434 -9.12 -5.34 13.12
N GLY A 435 -7.94 -5.28 12.54
CA GLY A 435 -7.60 -5.92 11.27
C GLY A 435 -6.99 -7.30 11.45
N PHE A 436 -7.54 -8.31 10.77
CA PHE A 436 -7.09 -9.70 10.81
C PHE A 436 -6.69 -10.18 9.42
N SER A 437 -5.48 -10.70 9.25
CA SER A 437 -5.03 -11.22 7.94
C SER A 437 -4.68 -12.70 8.01
N THR A 438 -3.64 -13.06 8.77
CA THR A 438 -3.13 -14.43 8.76
C THR A 438 -4.10 -15.44 9.38
N ALA A 439 -4.77 -15.11 10.49
CA ALA A 439 -5.69 -16.04 11.14
C ALA A 439 -6.92 -16.39 10.27
N PRO A 440 -7.61 -15.44 9.61
CA PRO A 440 -8.63 -15.77 8.61
C PRO A 440 -8.12 -16.64 7.46
N LEU A 441 -6.89 -16.40 6.96
CA LEU A 441 -6.29 -17.27 5.94
C LEU A 441 -6.03 -18.69 6.46
N VAL A 442 -5.64 -18.83 7.73
CA VAL A 442 -5.48 -20.13 8.39
C VAL A 442 -6.83 -20.83 8.52
N ALA A 443 -7.89 -20.13 8.96
CA ALA A 443 -9.25 -20.67 9.08
C ALA A 443 -9.76 -21.27 7.75
N ILE A 444 -9.42 -20.67 6.62
CA ILE A 444 -9.77 -21.18 5.28
C ILE A 444 -8.74 -22.16 4.67
N GLY A 445 -7.70 -22.55 5.42
CA GLY A 445 -6.83 -23.68 5.07
C GLY A 445 -5.35 -23.37 4.89
N CYS A 446 -4.86 -22.15 5.17
CA CYS A 446 -3.43 -21.87 5.08
C CYS A 446 -2.64 -22.74 6.07
N ILE A 447 -1.61 -23.42 5.59
CA ILE A 447 -0.74 -24.30 6.38
C ILE A 447 0.63 -23.68 6.72
N MET A 448 0.77 -22.37 6.52
CA MET A 448 1.99 -21.60 6.82
C MET A 448 3.30 -22.13 6.21
N MET A 449 3.23 -22.63 4.97
CA MET A 449 4.40 -23.08 4.20
C MET A 449 5.37 -21.94 3.84
N ARG A 450 4.92 -20.67 3.88
CA ARG A 450 5.71 -19.46 3.56
C ARG A 450 6.31 -19.43 2.15
N LYS A 451 5.65 -20.07 1.18
CA LYS A 451 6.01 -20.08 -0.26
C LYS A 451 5.06 -19.26 -1.13
N CYS A 452 4.38 -18.27 -0.54
CA CYS A 452 3.35 -17.44 -1.20
C CYS A 452 3.85 -16.74 -2.48
N HIS A 453 5.11 -16.29 -2.46
CA HIS A 453 5.79 -15.63 -3.58
C HIS A 453 6.13 -16.58 -4.74
N LEU A 454 6.13 -17.89 -4.51
CA LEU A 454 6.55 -18.88 -5.51
C LEU A 454 5.44 -19.32 -6.46
N ASN A 455 4.19 -18.92 -6.21
CA ASN A 455 3.01 -19.41 -6.96
C ASN A 455 2.76 -20.92 -6.80
N THR A 456 3.23 -21.52 -5.69
CA THR A 456 3.18 -22.98 -5.46
C THR A 456 2.40 -23.33 -4.19
N CYS A 457 1.39 -22.51 -3.85
CA CYS A 457 0.58 -22.76 -2.66
C CYS A 457 -0.17 -24.09 -2.80
N PRO A 458 0.06 -25.07 -1.89
CA PRO A 458 -0.50 -26.42 -2.05
C PRO A 458 -2.01 -26.52 -1.76
N VAL A 459 -2.58 -25.47 -1.17
CA VAL A 459 -3.98 -25.40 -0.71
C VAL A 459 -4.79 -24.34 -1.46
N GLY A 460 -4.30 -23.87 -2.61
CA GLY A 460 -5.05 -22.97 -3.49
C GLY A 460 -5.26 -21.53 -2.98
N ILE A 461 -4.60 -21.11 -1.89
CA ILE A 461 -4.76 -19.75 -1.32
C ILE A 461 -3.83 -18.74 -1.99
N ALA A 462 -2.50 -18.89 -1.86
CA ALA A 462 -1.54 -17.88 -2.32
C ALA A 462 -0.98 -18.20 -3.71
N THR A 463 -1.84 -18.52 -4.67
CA THR A 463 -1.47 -18.96 -6.03
C THR A 463 -2.47 -18.49 -7.08
N GLN A 464 -1.96 -18.25 -8.29
CA GLN A 464 -2.74 -17.98 -9.51
C GLN A 464 -2.67 -19.16 -10.49
N ASP A 465 -1.96 -20.24 -10.14
CA ASP A 465 -1.94 -21.47 -10.91
C ASP A 465 -3.34 -22.15 -10.88
N PRO A 466 -3.99 -22.36 -12.03
CA PRO A 466 -5.34 -22.92 -12.08
C PRO A 466 -5.46 -24.33 -11.49
N HIS A 467 -4.42 -25.16 -11.60
CA HIS A 467 -4.44 -26.52 -11.05
C HIS A 467 -4.33 -26.50 -9.51
N LEU A 468 -3.52 -25.60 -8.96
CA LEU A 468 -3.41 -25.43 -7.50
C LEU A 468 -4.64 -24.73 -6.91
N ARG A 469 -5.26 -23.78 -7.62
CA ARG A 469 -6.51 -23.12 -7.19
C ARG A 469 -7.66 -24.11 -6.96
N LYS A 470 -7.76 -25.17 -7.79
CA LYS A 470 -8.74 -26.26 -7.59
C LYS A 470 -8.61 -27.00 -6.25
N LYS A 471 -7.49 -26.84 -5.53
CA LYS A 471 -7.26 -27.43 -4.20
C LYS A 471 -7.81 -26.57 -3.06
N PHE A 472 -8.35 -25.38 -3.36
CA PHE A 472 -8.97 -24.52 -2.36
C PHE A 472 -10.27 -25.15 -1.86
N VAL A 473 -10.41 -25.27 -0.54
CA VAL A 473 -11.57 -25.87 0.14
C VAL A 473 -12.13 -24.97 1.24
N GLY A 474 -11.65 -23.72 1.32
CA GLY A 474 -12.15 -22.75 2.28
C GLY A 474 -13.59 -22.35 1.97
N GLN A 475 -14.35 -22.03 3.02
CA GLN A 475 -15.75 -21.62 2.92
C GLN A 475 -15.98 -20.36 3.76
N PRO A 476 -16.93 -19.48 3.38
CA PRO A 476 -17.25 -18.28 4.15
C PRO A 476 -17.59 -18.60 5.61
N GLU A 477 -18.27 -19.72 5.88
CA GLU A 477 -18.67 -20.18 7.21
C GLU A 477 -17.47 -20.37 8.13
N HIS A 478 -16.32 -20.83 7.62
CA HIS A 478 -15.12 -21.01 8.45
C HIS A 478 -14.62 -19.67 9.00
N VAL A 479 -14.68 -18.61 8.18
CA VAL A 479 -14.26 -17.25 8.56
C VAL A 479 -15.27 -16.66 9.55
N ILE A 480 -16.57 -16.86 9.29
CA ILE A 480 -17.67 -16.42 10.16
C ILE A 480 -17.52 -17.04 11.55
N ASN A 481 -17.35 -18.37 11.63
CA ASN A 481 -17.17 -19.08 12.89
C ASN A 481 -15.97 -18.53 13.66
N TYR A 482 -14.83 -18.37 12.99
CA TYR A 482 -13.63 -17.78 13.60
C TYR A 482 -13.89 -16.41 14.24
N PHE A 483 -14.51 -15.48 13.50
CA PHE A 483 -14.77 -14.14 14.02
C PHE A 483 -15.79 -14.14 15.17
N PHE A 484 -16.79 -15.02 15.14
CA PHE A 484 -17.72 -15.17 16.26
C PHE A 484 -17.05 -15.79 17.49
N PHE A 485 -16.09 -16.70 17.34
CA PHE A 485 -15.31 -17.18 18.47
C PHE A 485 -14.48 -16.06 19.12
N VAL A 486 -13.79 -15.27 18.31
CA VAL A 486 -13.02 -14.11 18.80
C VAL A 486 -13.95 -13.12 19.50
N ALA A 487 -15.10 -12.79 18.91
CA ALA A 487 -16.06 -11.86 19.51
C ALA A 487 -16.66 -12.39 20.81
N GLU A 488 -16.95 -13.69 20.91
CA GLU A 488 -17.47 -14.28 22.14
C GLU A 488 -16.41 -14.31 23.25
N GLU A 489 -15.16 -14.58 22.91
CA GLU A 489 -14.04 -14.47 23.85
C GLU A 489 -13.83 -13.01 24.33
N VAL A 490 -13.98 -12.02 23.44
CA VAL A 490 -13.99 -10.60 23.83
C VAL A 490 -15.08 -10.34 24.89
N ARG A 491 -16.30 -10.87 24.68
CA ARG A 491 -17.41 -10.69 25.65
C ARG A 491 -17.10 -11.32 26.99
N GLN A 492 -16.54 -12.53 27.00
CA GLN A 492 -16.16 -13.22 28.23
C GLN A 492 -15.11 -12.42 29.01
N ILE A 493 -14.12 -11.85 28.31
CA ILE A 493 -13.12 -11.00 28.94
C ILE A 493 -13.78 -9.73 29.48
N MET A 494 -14.57 -9.01 28.68
CA MET A 494 -15.31 -7.80 29.10
C MET A 494 -16.17 -8.05 30.34
N ALA A 495 -16.89 -9.18 30.37
CA ALA A 495 -17.70 -9.60 31.52
C ALA A 495 -16.82 -9.80 32.77
N SER A 496 -15.66 -10.45 32.64
CA SER A 496 -14.77 -10.71 33.77
C SER A 496 -14.15 -9.44 34.36
N ILE A 497 -14.01 -8.37 33.57
CA ILE A 497 -13.50 -7.07 34.01
C ILE A 497 -14.59 -6.00 34.24
N GLY A 498 -15.87 -6.37 34.16
CA GLY A 498 -17.00 -5.49 34.51
C GLY A 498 -17.41 -4.48 33.44
N ILE A 499 -17.14 -4.73 32.17
CA ILE A 499 -17.42 -3.82 31.05
C ILE A 499 -18.59 -4.33 30.20
N ARG A 500 -19.59 -3.47 29.93
CA ARG A 500 -20.81 -3.85 29.18
C ARG A 500 -20.70 -3.57 27.69
N GLU A 501 -20.11 -2.43 27.34
CA GLU A 501 -19.95 -1.96 25.96
C GLU A 501 -18.47 -1.77 25.65
N PHE A 502 -18.05 -2.14 24.45
CA PHE A 502 -16.66 -2.12 24.01
C PHE A 502 -16.10 -0.69 24.05
N ASP A 503 -16.91 0.33 23.76
CA ASP A 503 -16.45 1.73 23.81
C ASP A 503 -16.00 2.16 25.23
N GLN A 504 -16.52 1.52 26.29
CA GLN A 504 -16.10 1.77 27.67
C GLN A 504 -14.69 1.23 27.98
N LEU A 505 -14.20 0.32 27.13
CA LEU A 505 -12.88 -0.29 27.22
C LEU A 505 -11.77 0.58 26.61
N ILE A 506 -12.14 1.47 25.69
CA ILE A 506 -11.18 2.09 24.77
C ILE A 506 -10.29 3.07 25.51
N GLY A 507 -8.97 2.84 25.44
CA GLY A 507 -7.97 3.64 26.15
C GLY A 507 -7.91 3.40 27.66
N ARG A 508 -8.57 2.37 28.21
CA ARG A 508 -8.56 2.01 29.65
C ARG A 508 -7.33 1.19 30.05
N THR A 509 -6.13 1.71 29.77
CA THR A 509 -4.86 1.09 30.21
C THR A 509 -4.73 0.96 31.73
N ASP A 510 -5.54 1.68 32.52
CA ASP A 510 -5.62 1.54 33.97
C ASP A 510 -6.11 0.15 34.42
N LEU A 511 -6.80 -0.59 33.53
CA LEU A 511 -7.23 -1.98 33.74
C LEU A 511 -6.16 -3.02 33.32
N LEU A 512 -5.01 -2.57 32.82
CA LEU A 512 -3.87 -3.42 32.50
C LEU A 512 -2.78 -3.29 33.56
N GLN A 513 -2.05 -4.37 33.76
CA GLN A 513 -0.83 -4.41 34.57
C GLN A 513 0.23 -5.26 33.89
N GLN A 514 1.51 -4.96 34.14
CA GLN A 514 2.60 -5.82 33.70
C GLN A 514 2.65 -7.07 34.59
N LYS A 515 2.83 -8.24 33.97
CA LYS A 515 2.98 -9.53 34.63
C LYS A 515 4.39 -9.67 35.19
N GLU A 516 4.51 -10.23 36.39
CA GLU A 516 5.80 -10.65 36.94
C GLU A 516 6.33 -11.88 36.18
N VAL A 517 7.58 -11.81 35.73
CA VAL A 517 8.23 -12.86 34.94
C VAL A 517 9.62 -13.16 35.49
N ASP A 518 9.97 -14.44 35.56
CA ASP A 518 11.23 -14.89 36.18
C ASP A 518 12.38 -15.05 35.14
N HIS A 519 12.10 -14.82 33.86
CA HIS A 519 13.11 -14.92 32.82
C HIS A 519 14.11 -13.76 32.89
N TRP A 520 15.40 -14.10 32.96
CA TRP A 520 16.50 -13.17 33.23
C TRP A 520 16.61 -11.95 32.29
N LYS A 521 16.14 -12.04 31.03
CA LYS A 521 16.02 -10.86 30.14
C LYS A 521 14.65 -10.17 30.22
N ALA A 522 13.57 -10.94 30.37
CA ALA A 522 12.22 -10.40 30.27
C ALA A 522 11.84 -9.57 31.50
N ARG A 523 12.39 -9.91 32.66
CA ARG A 523 12.21 -9.15 33.90
C ARG A 523 12.77 -7.72 33.85
N GLN A 524 13.66 -7.44 32.89
CA GLN A 524 14.25 -6.11 32.71
C GLN A 524 13.37 -5.20 31.84
N VAL A 525 12.30 -5.75 31.23
CA VAL A 525 11.41 -4.98 30.38
C VAL A 525 10.55 -4.04 31.21
N ASP A 526 10.45 -2.78 30.79
CA ASP A 526 9.56 -1.78 31.39
C ASP A 526 8.47 -1.36 30.38
N LEU A 527 7.21 -1.52 30.76
CA LEU A 527 6.03 -1.14 29.97
C LEU A 527 5.30 0.10 30.51
N THR A 528 5.90 0.86 31.42
CA THR A 528 5.28 2.02 32.06
C THR A 528 4.78 3.06 31.04
N ASP A 529 5.61 3.44 30.08
CA ASP A 529 5.24 4.43 29.05
C ASP A 529 4.10 3.95 28.15
N LEU A 530 4.07 2.65 27.87
CA LEU A 530 3.02 2.03 27.07
C LEU A 530 1.66 2.07 27.76
N LEU A 531 1.63 1.98 29.09
CA LEU A 531 0.43 1.99 29.92
C LEU A 531 0.02 3.39 30.41
N HIS A 532 0.82 4.42 30.13
CA HIS A 532 0.55 5.79 30.55
C HIS A 532 -0.82 6.30 30.04
N GLN A 533 -1.53 7.06 30.89
CA GLN A 533 -2.81 7.69 30.55
C GLN A 533 -2.66 9.21 30.57
N PRO A 534 -2.69 9.87 29.41
CA PRO A 534 -2.80 11.33 29.35
C PRO A 534 -4.14 11.80 29.92
N ASP A 535 -4.15 12.99 30.51
CA ASP A 535 -5.37 13.63 30.97
C ASP A 535 -6.33 13.91 29.80
N VAL A 536 -7.56 13.42 29.93
CA VAL A 536 -8.62 13.73 28.97
C VAL A 536 -9.21 15.09 29.34
N GLY A 537 -8.94 16.11 28.53
CA GLY A 537 -9.46 17.46 28.75
C GLY A 537 -10.99 17.50 28.76
N SER A 538 -11.56 18.50 29.45
CA SER A 538 -13.02 18.71 29.50
C SER A 538 -13.61 18.81 28.08
N GLY A 539 -14.54 17.91 27.75
CA GLY A 539 -15.21 17.85 26.44
C GLY A 539 -14.50 17.02 25.37
N ASP A 540 -13.38 16.37 25.71
CA ASP A 540 -12.68 15.43 24.82
C ASP A 540 -13.05 13.96 25.15
N THR A 541 -12.76 13.05 24.23
CA THR A 541 -13.14 11.63 24.34
C THR A 541 -11.97 10.70 24.02
N ARG A 542 -11.93 9.52 24.66
CA ARG A 542 -10.89 8.49 24.40
C ARG A 542 -11.07 7.76 23.07
N TYR A 543 -12.23 7.89 22.45
CA TYR A 543 -12.58 7.27 21.19
C TYR A 543 -13.29 8.27 20.27
N CYS A 544 -13.46 7.90 19.00
CA CYS A 544 -14.09 8.76 18.00
C CYS A 544 -15.57 9.02 18.33
N THR A 545 -15.95 10.30 18.41
CA THR A 545 -17.33 10.74 18.68
C THR A 545 -17.81 11.84 17.73
N GLN A 546 -16.95 12.29 16.83
CA GLN A 546 -17.20 13.40 15.91
C GLN A 546 -16.87 12.97 14.48
N GLU A 547 -17.62 13.49 13.52
CA GLU A 547 -17.28 13.33 12.10
C GLU A 547 -16.34 14.44 11.61
N GLN A 548 -15.51 14.13 10.62
CA GLN A 548 -14.67 15.11 9.96
C GLN A 548 -15.50 15.95 8.97
N ASP A 549 -15.31 17.28 9.00
CA ASP A 549 -15.77 18.15 7.92
C ASP A 549 -14.77 18.09 6.77
N HIS A 550 -15.18 17.50 5.65
CA HIS A 550 -14.35 17.36 4.45
C HIS A 550 -14.53 18.53 3.46
N GLY A 551 -15.38 19.50 3.75
CA GLY A 551 -15.63 20.66 2.88
C GLY A 551 -16.28 20.32 1.53
N ILE A 552 -16.96 19.17 1.42
CA ILE A 552 -17.59 18.69 0.18
C ILE A 552 -18.75 19.59 -0.25
N ASP A 553 -19.49 20.18 0.68
CA ASP A 553 -20.62 21.07 0.36
C ASP A 553 -20.20 22.35 -0.37
N LYS A 554 -18.91 22.73 -0.26
CA LYS A 554 -18.34 23.95 -0.85
C LYS A 554 -17.77 23.72 -2.24
N GLN A 555 -17.80 22.49 -2.76
CA GLN A 555 -17.18 22.16 -4.04
C GLN A 555 -17.90 22.81 -5.24
N ILE A 556 -17.11 23.39 -6.14
CA ILE A 556 -17.62 24.00 -7.37
C ILE A 556 -18.30 22.98 -8.28
N ASP A 557 -17.91 21.71 -8.19
CA ASP A 557 -18.52 20.60 -8.95
C ASP A 557 -20.03 20.46 -8.70
N HIS A 558 -20.57 20.93 -7.57
CA HIS A 558 -22.03 20.96 -7.36
C HIS A 558 -22.74 21.81 -8.42
N GLN A 559 -22.11 22.90 -8.87
CA GLN A 559 -22.63 23.70 -9.98
C GLN A 559 -22.50 22.95 -11.31
N LEU A 560 -21.39 22.23 -11.49
CA LEU A 560 -21.14 21.43 -12.69
C LEU A 560 -22.18 20.31 -12.83
N ILE A 561 -22.48 19.61 -11.75
CA ILE A 561 -23.50 18.55 -11.69
C ILE A 561 -24.89 19.10 -12.01
N ARG A 562 -25.27 20.24 -11.44
CA ARG A 562 -26.56 20.89 -11.73
C ARG A 562 -26.70 21.27 -13.21
N GLN A 563 -25.64 21.76 -13.84
CA GLN A 563 -25.67 22.09 -15.27
C GLN A 563 -25.63 20.82 -16.13
N ALA A 564 -24.99 19.75 -15.66
CA ALA A 564 -24.89 18.46 -16.33
C ALA A 564 -26.13 17.56 -16.16
N THR A 565 -27.15 17.96 -15.39
CA THR A 565 -28.36 17.15 -15.15
C THR A 565 -28.98 16.55 -16.43
N PRO A 566 -29.12 17.28 -17.56
CA PRO A 566 -29.65 16.68 -18.80
C PRO A 566 -28.80 15.52 -19.33
N ALA A 567 -27.47 15.59 -19.20
CA ALA A 567 -26.55 14.51 -19.54
C ALA A 567 -26.67 13.34 -18.56
N LEU A 568 -26.74 13.63 -17.26
CA LEU A 568 -26.85 12.62 -16.20
C LEU A 568 -28.18 11.88 -16.20
N GLU A 569 -29.27 12.49 -16.67
CA GLU A 569 -30.60 11.85 -16.68
C GLU A 569 -30.90 11.17 -18.01
N SER A 570 -30.54 11.83 -19.11
CA SER A 570 -31.02 11.45 -20.45
C SER A 570 -29.91 11.30 -21.49
N LYS A 571 -28.64 11.31 -21.07
CA LYS A 571 -27.45 11.19 -21.94
C LYS A 571 -27.42 12.23 -23.07
N LYS A 572 -28.05 13.39 -22.86
CA LYS A 572 -28.04 14.51 -23.81
C LYS A 572 -26.69 15.24 -23.74
N SER A 573 -26.21 15.70 -24.89
CA SER A 573 -24.98 16.51 -24.92
C SER A 573 -25.20 17.85 -24.22
N VAL A 574 -24.26 18.23 -23.35
CA VAL A 574 -24.26 19.47 -22.57
C VAL A 574 -22.91 20.16 -22.73
N ARG A 575 -22.95 21.49 -22.90
CA ARG A 575 -21.77 22.36 -22.88
C ARG A 575 -21.85 23.30 -21.70
N ILE A 576 -20.76 23.40 -20.95
CA ILE A 576 -20.67 24.20 -19.72
C ILE A 576 -19.46 25.11 -19.87
N GLU A 577 -19.64 26.41 -19.62
CA GLU A 577 -18.55 27.38 -19.68
C GLU A 577 -18.38 28.10 -18.33
N GLY A 578 -17.15 28.45 -17.98
CA GLY A 578 -16.89 29.16 -16.73
C GLY A 578 -15.44 29.61 -16.54
N THR A 579 -15.15 30.04 -15.31
CA THR A 579 -13.80 30.43 -14.88
C THR A 579 -13.35 29.52 -13.74
N ILE A 580 -12.05 29.26 -13.65
CA ILE A 580 -11.45 28.44 -12.60
C ILE A 580 -10.26 29.17 -11.95
N LYS A 581 -10.02 28.89 -10.67
CA LYS A 581 -8.91 29.45 -9.88
C LYS A 581 -8.12 28.32 -9.22
N ASN A 582 -6.90 28.63 -8.79
CA ASN A 582 -6.01 27.64 -8.18
C ASN A 582 -6.54 27.06 -6.86
N THR A 583 -7.53 27.70 -6.25
CA THR A 583 -8.26 27.22 -5.07
C THR A 583 -9.30 26.14 -5.41
N ASP A 584 -9.70 26.04 -6.67
CA ASP A 584 -10.67 25.06 -7.17
C ASP A 584 -9.91 23.76 -7.49
N ARG A 585 -9.89 22.85 -6.51
CA ARG A 585 -9.14 21.59 -6.53
C ARG A 585 -10.07 20.42 -6.87
N ALA A 586 -9.52 19.32 -7.40
CA ALA A 586 -10.28 18.12 -7.77
C ALA A 586 -11.47 18.39 -8.71
N PHE A 587 -11.36 19.40 -9.57
CA PHE A 587 -12.43 19.82 -10.46
C PHE A 587 -12.83 18.70 -11.44
N GLY A 588 -14.13 18.39 -11.53
CA GLY A 588 -14.70 17.32 -12.34
C GLY A 588 -14.71 15.94 -11.69
N THR A 589 -14.07 15.77 -10.53
CA THR A 589 -14.02 14.48 -9.82
C THR A 589 -15.37 14.08 -9.25
N LEU A 590 -16.11 15.03 -8.64
CA LEU A 590 -17.41 14.74 -8.04
C LEU A 590 -18.47 14.49 -9.13
N LEU A 591 -18.41 15.21 -10.25
CA LEU A 591 -19.22 14.88 -11.42
C LEU A 591 -18.94 13.46 -11.91
N SER A 592 -17.67 13.05 -11.91
CA SER A 592 -17.28 11.70 -12.33
C SER A 592 -17.79 10.63 -11.37
N SER A 593 -17.88 10.94 -10.08
CA SER A 593 -18.51 10.08 -9.06
C SER A 593 -19.98 9.81 -9.42
N GLU A 594 -20.76 10.85 -9.71
CA GLU A 594 -22.17 10.72 -10.09
C GLU A 594 -22.37 9.89 -11.36
N ILE A 595 -21.51 10.09 -12.36
CA ILE A 595 -21.52 9.30 -13.60
C ILE A 595 -21.22 7.83 -13.30
N ALA A 596 -20.20 7.55 -12.49
CA ALA A 596 -19.79 6.19 -12.18
C ALA A 596 -20.82 5.44 -11.33
N LYS A 597 -21.45 6.10 -10.36
CA LYS A 597 -22.55 5.54 -9.56
C LYS A 597 -23.74 5.15 -10.44
N LYS A 598 -24.05 5.94 -11.46
CA LYS A 598 -25.23 5.74 -12.31
C LYS A 598 -24.99 4.80 -13.51
N TYR A 599 -23.81 4.86 -14.11
CA TYR A 599 -23.50 4.20 -15.39
C TYR A 599 -22.34 3.20 -15.30
N GLY A 600 -21.78 3.01 -14.11
CA GLY A 600 -20.65 2.12 -13.88
C GLY A 600 -19.42 2.50 -14.70
N ALA A 601 -18.58 1.50 -15.00
CA ALA A 601 -17.38 1.68 -15.83
C ALA A 601 -17.67 2.08 -17.29
N LEU A 602 -18.90 1.87 -17.80
CA LEU A 602 -19.26 2.25 -19.16
C LEU A 602 -19.32 3.77 -19.33
N GLY A 603 -19.68 4.49 -18.26
CA GLY A 603 -19.82 5.94 -18.26
C GLY A 603 -20.84 6.46 -19.28
N LEU A 604 -20.59 7.65 -19.81
CA LEU A 604 -21.41 8.26 -20.85
C LEU A 604 -20.79 8.08 -22.24
N PRO A 605 -21.58 8.19 -23.32
CA PRO A 605 -21.04 8.32 -24.68
C PRO A 605 -20.00 9.45 -24.77
N ASP A 606 -19.04 9.34 -25.68
CA ASP A 606 -18.00 10.37 -25.84
C ASP A 606 -18.61 11.74 -26.20
N GLY A 607 -18.04 12.82 -25.64
CA GLY A 607 -18.51 14.19 -25.86
C GLY A 607 -19.89 14.53 -25.27
N THR A 608 -20.44 13.70 -24.37
CA THR A 608 -21.73 13.99 -23.74
C THR A 608 -21.66 15.22 -22.84
N ILE A 609 -20.57 15.42 -22.10
CA ILE A 609 -20.37 16.63 -21.28
C ILE A 609 -19.07 17.28 -21.72
N HIS A 610 -19.14 18.54 -22.16
CA HIS A 610 -17.97 19.34 -22.52
C HIS A 610 -17.93 20.61 -21.66
N CYS A 611 -16.94 20.67 -20.78
CA CYS A 611 -16.71 21.79 -19.87
C CYS A 611 -15.55 22.63 -20.41
N ARG A 612 -15.77 23.91 -20.70
CA ARG A 612 -14.74 24.83 -21.19
C ARG A 612 -14.52 25.97 -20.21
N PHE A 613 -13.34 26.01 -19.60
CA PHE A 613 -13.02 26.94 -18.53
C PHE A 613 -11.83 27.82 -18.87
N LYS A 614 -11.73 28.96 -18.19
CA LYS A 614 -10.60 29.90 -18.29
C LYS A 614 -10.00 30.20 -16.93
N GLY A 615 -8.67 30.25 -16.85
CA GLY A 615 -7.94 30.58 -15.62
C GLY A 615 -6.91 29.52 -15.24
N SER A 616 -6.49 29.49 -13.98
CA SER A 616 -5.47 28.57 -13.48
C SER A 616 -6.12 27.55 -12.57
N ALA A 617 -6.09 26.27 -12.88
CA ALA A 617 -6.75 25.24 -12.07
C ALA A 617 -5.89 24.80 -10.88
N GLY A 618 -6.54 24.46 -9.76
CA GLY A 618 -5.87 23.90 -8.59
C GLY A 618 -5.36 22.48 -8.80
N GLN A 619 -4.83 21.91 -7.72
CA GLN A 619 -4.36 20.52 -7.71
C GLN A 619 -5.45 19.53 -8.13
N SER A 620 -5.05 18.46 -8.80
CA SER A 620 -5.94 17.34 -9.17
C SER A 620 -7.06 17.72 -10.15
N PHE A 621 -6.84 18.70 -11.03
CA PHE A 621 -7.79 19.03 -12.10
C PHE A 621 -8.09 17.79 -12.97
N GLY A 622 -9.36 17.40 -13.08
CA GLY A 622 -9.77 16.21 -13.81
C GLY A 622 -9.32 14.89 -13.19
N ALA A 623 -9.08 14.84 -11.88
CA ALA A 623 -8.77 13.57 -11.22
C ALA A 623 -9.94 12.59 -11.34
N PHE A 624 -9.62 11.34 -11.68
CA PHE A 624 -10.56 10.25 -11.91
C PHE A 624 -11.67 10.55 -12.93
N LEU A 625 -11.38 11.41 -13.93
CA LEU A 625 -12.38 11.88 -14.88
C LEU A 625 -13.04 10.72 -15.64
N ALA A 626 -14.36 10.62 -15.54
CA ALA A 626 -15.14 9.54 -16.13
C ALA A 626 -15.28 9.68 -17.66
N LYS A 627 -15.48 8.55 -18.32
CA LYS A 627 -15.78 8.48 -19.76
C LYS A 627 -17.02 9.31 -20.12
N GLY A 628 -16.89 10.05 -21.22
CA GLY A 628 -17.93 10.94 -21.75
C GLY A 628 -17.85 12.38 -21.26
N VAL A 629 -16.89 12.69 -20.38
CA VAL A 629 -16.58 14.06 -19.95
C VAL A 629 -15.32 14.57 -20.64
N THR A 630 -15.41 15.76 -21.22
CA THR A 630 -14.27 16.53 -21.73
C THR A 630 -14.08 17.78 -20.87
N LEU A 631 -12.92 17.93 -20.26
CA LEU A 631 -12.50 19.18 -19.61
C LEU A 631 -11.51 19.90 -20.51
N GLU A 632 -11.89 21.07 -20.97
CA GLU A 632 -11.09 21.99 -21.76
C GLU A 632 -10.74 23.22 -20.90
N LEU A 633 -9.45 23.56 -20.82
CA LEU A 633 -8.95 24.70 -20.07
C LEU A 633 -8.06 25.58 -20.94
N GLU A 634 -8.50 26.83 -21.13
CA GLU A 634 -7.67 27.91 -21.66
C GLU A 634 -6.98 28.61 -20.48
N GLY A 635 -5.72 28.27 -20.22
CA GLY A 635 -5.01 28.64 -19.00
C GLY A 635 -3.87 27.68 -18.65
N ASP A 636 -3.72 27.38 -17.36
CA ASP A 636 -2.68 26.51 -16.80
C ASP A 636 -3.25 25.63 -15.66
N THR A 637 -2.51 24.59 -15.26
CA THR A 637 -2.89 23.74 -14.12
C THR A 637 -1.72 23.47 -13.18
N ASN A 638 -2.04 23.19 -11.91
CA ASN A 638 -1.06 22.70 -10.95
C ASN A 638 -0.82 21.18 -11.10
N ASP A 639 -0.17 20.57 -10.09
CA ASP A 639 0.15 19.15 -10.03
C ASP A 639 -1.09 18.22 -10.11
N TYR A 640 -0.83 16.96 -10.41
CA TYR A 640 -1.81 15.86 -10.39
C TYR A 640 -2.94 16.00 -11.41
N THR A 641 -2.78 16.86 -12.42
CA THR A 641 -3.75 16.97 -13.52
C THR A 641 -3.99 15.60 -14.14
N GLY A 642 -5.26 15.19 -14.24
CA GLY A 642 -5.66 13.88 -14.74
C GLY A 642 -5.21 12.68 -13.90
N LYS A 643 -4.89 12.88 -12.61
CA LYS A 643 -4.60 11.79 -11.67
C LYS A 643 -5.67 10.71 -11.74
N GLY A 644 -5.28 9.46 -11.99
CA GLY A 644 -6.20 8.34 -12.11
C GLY A 644 -7.23 8.48 -13.24
N LEU A 645 -6.92 9.18 -14.34
CA LEU A 645 -7.83 9.38 -15.47
C LEU A 645 -8.53 8.06 -15.86
N SER A 646 -9.87 8.11 -15.90
CA SER A 646 -10.75 6.93 -15.97
C SER A 646 -11.66 6.99 -17.21
N GLY A 647 -11.10 7.41 -18.34
CA GLY A 647 -11.78 7.41 -19.64
C GLY A 647 -12.21 8.79 -20.15
N GLY A 648 -12.08 9.84 -19.34
CA GLY A 648 -12.36 11.22 -19.76
C GLY A 648 -11.32 11.79 -20.72
N ARG A 649 -11.61 12.99 -21.23
CA ARG A 649 -10.71 13.76 -22.11
C ARG A 649 -10.26 15.06 -21.43
N LEU A 650 -8.96 15.34 -21.46
CA LEU A 650 -8.37 16.61 -21.00
C LEU A 650 -7.77 17.38 -22.18
N VAL A 651 -8.04 18.67 -22.26
CA VAL A 651 -7.47 19.58 -23.27
C VAL A 651 -7.03 20.85 -22.56
N ILE A 652 -5.72 21.07 -22.40
CA ILE A 652 -5.19 22.26 -21.73
C ILE A 652 -4.22 22.98 -22.67
N TYR A 653 -4.40 24.29 -22.78
CA TYR A 653 -3.59 25.16 -23.63
C TYR A 653 -3.53 26.57 -23.03
N PRO A 654 -2.44 27.33 -23.26
CA PRO A 654 -2.31 28.68 -22.74
C PRO A 654 -3.39 29.61 -23.33
N PRO A 655 -3.71 30.73 -22.66
CA PRO A 655 -4.61 31.74 -23.21
C PRO A 655 -4.22 32.13 -24.63
N LYS A 656 -5.19 32.26 -25.55
CA LYS A 656 -4.90 32.45 -26.99
C LYS A 656 -4.10 33.72 -27.32
N GLN A 657 -4.10 34.68 -26.38
CA GLN A 657 -3.40 35.96 -26.49
C GLN A 657 -2.03 35.95 -25.80
N SER A 658 -1.59 34.80 -25.28
CA SER A 658 -0.30 34.68 -24.60
C SER A 658 0.85 34.94 -25.58
N PRO A 659 1.83 35.78 -25.23
CA PRO A 659 2.91 36.15 -26.13
C PRO A 659 4.08 35.16 -26.12
N PHE A 660 4.11 34.22 -25.17
CA PHE A 660 5.20 33.24 -25.02
C PHE A 660 4.94 32.00 -25.88
N LYS A 661 6.02 31.31 -26.23
CA LYS A 661 5.97 29.99 -26.87
C LYS A 661 5.61 28.91 -25.85
N ALA A 662 4.57 28.14 -26.14
CA ALA A 662 4.04 27.17 -25.19
C ALA A 662 5.04 26.05 -24.90
N GLU A 663 5.75 25.59 -25.93
CA GLU A 663 6.74 24.53 -25.90
C GLU A 663 8.01 24.86 -25.10
N GLU A 664 8.19 26.12 -24.70
CA GLU A 664 9.31 26.59 -23.86
C GLU A 664 8.87 26.89 -22.41
N ASN A 665 7.60 26.70 -22.05
CA ASN A 665 7.03 27.15 -20.77
C ASN A 665 6.21 26.07 -20.06
N ILE A 666 6.26 26.07 -18.72
CA ILE A 666 5.47 25.16 -17.89
C ILE A 666 3.98 25.51 -18.02
N LEU A 667 3.18 24.52 -18.42
CA LEU A 667 1.72 24.62 -18.52
C LEU A 667 1.04 23.86 -17.37
N ILE A 668 1.60 22.71 -17.00
CA ILE A 668 1.02 21.78 -16.04
C ILE A 668 2.10 21.31 -15.05
N GLY A 669 1.70 21.05 -13.81
CA GLY A 669 2.61 20.67 -12.74
C GLY A 669 3.19 19.25 -12.85
N ASN A 670 3.50 18.68 -11.69
CA ASN A 670 4.14 17.38 -11.51
C ASN A 670 3.13 16.24 -11.41
N THR A 671 3.62 15.00 -11.58
CA THR A 671 2.85 13.76 -11.32
C THR A 671 1.52 13.73 -12.11
N VAL A 672 1.53 14.35 -13.28
CA VAL A 672 0.39 14.40 -14.21
C VAL A 672 0.07 12.99 -14.70
N LEU A 673 -1.22 12.66 -14.79
CA LEU A 673 -1.73 11.35 -15.20
C LEU A 673 -1.27 10.18 -14.31
N TYR A 674 -0.97 10.45 -13.03
CA TYR A 674 -0.54 9.41 -12.11
C TYR A 674 -1.56 8.27 -11.99
N GLY A 675 -1.16 7.07 -12.40
CA GLY A 675 -2.01 5.89 -12.32
C GLY A 675 -3.21 5.92 -13.27
N ALA A 676 -3.18 6.77 -14.29
CA ALA A 676 -4.24 6.87 -15.29
C ALA A 676 -4.48 5.53 -15.99
N THR A 677 -5.75 5.14 -16.18
CA THR A 677 -6.12 3.81 -16.67
C THR A 677 -6.68 3.80 -18.09
N SER A 678 -7.28 4.91 -18.51
CA SER A 678 -7.90 5.07 -19.83
C SER A 678 -8.25 6.53 -20.09
N GLY A 679 -8.62 6.85 -21.32
CA GLY A 679 -8.95 8.22 -21.75
C GLY A 679 -7.81 8.85 -22.51
N GLU A 680 -7.91 10.16 -22.74
CA GLU A 680 -6.93 10.89 -23.53
C GLU A 680 -6.67 12.31 -23.02
N ALA A 681 -5.45 12.79 -23.18
CA ALA A 681 -5.05 14.10 -22.68
C ALA A 681 -4.10 14.85 -23.63
N PHE A 682 -4.43 16.11 -23.90
CA PHE A 682 -3.74 16.98 -24.85
C PHE A 682 -3.24 18.23 -24.12
N PHE A 683 -1.91 18.42 -24.04
CA PHE A 683 -1.29 19.50 -23.29
C PHE A 683 -0.37 20.35 -24.20
N ARG A 684 -0.76 21.59 -24.50
CA ARG A 684 0.06 22.51 -25.31
C ARG A 684 1.03 23.28 -24.42
N GLY A 685 2.12 22.63 -24.04
CA GLY A 685 3.21 23.21 -23.26
C GLY A 685 4.01 22.14 -22.49
N VAL A 686 4.87 22.59 -21.58
CA VAL A 686 5.77 21.71 -20.81
C VAL A 686 5.12 21.24 -19.52
N ALA A 687 5.24 19.94 -19.22
CA ALA A 687 4.87 19.35 -17.94
C ALA A 687 6.07 19.32 -16.97
N GLY A 688 5.78 19.35 -15.67
CA GLY A 688 6.77 19.16 -14.61
C GLY A 688 7.37 17.74 -14.56
N GLU A 689 7.86 17.37 -13.39
CA GLU A 689 8.45 16.06 -13.13
C GLU A 689 7.40 14.94 -13.11
N ARG A 690 7.85 13.70 -13.39
CA ARG A 690 7.04 12.48 -13.27
C ARG A 690 5.77 12.49 -14.11
N PHE A 691 5.81 13.15 -15.26
CA PHE A 691 4.73 13.08 -16.24
C PHE A 691 4.41 11.63 -16.61
N ALA A 692 3.13 11.26 -16.58
CA ALA A 692 2.63 9.92 -16.87
C ALA A 692 3.23 8.81 -15.98
N VAL A 693 3.64 9.13 -14.75
CA VAL A 693 4.09 8.13 -13.77
C VAL A 693 2.99 7.10 -13.54
N ARG A 694 3.32 5.81 -13.62
CA ARG A 694 2.34 4.71 -13.49
C ARG A 694 1.16 4.76 -14.49
N ASN A 695 1.26 5.47 -15.62
CA ASN A 695 0.23 5.41 -16.66
C ASN A 695 0.03 3.95 -17.11
N SER A 696 -1.22 3.53 -17.17
CA SER A 696 -1.66 2.15 -17.35
C SER A 696 -2.59 1.97 -18.55
N GLY A 697 -2.91 3.04 -19.28
CA GLY A 697 -3.79 2.92 -20.45
C GLY A 697 -4.28 4.22 -21.08
N THR A 698 -3.82 5.38 -20.62
CA THR A 698 -4.18 6.68 -21.21
C THR A 698 -3.25 7.02 -22.36
N ASP A 699 -3.83 7.53 -23.44
CA ASP A 699 -3.10 8.09 -24.57
C ASP A 699 -2.94 9.60 -24.38
N THR A 700 -1.71 10.12 -24.43
CA THR A 700 -1.46 11.53 -24.12
C THR A 700 -0.36 12.13 -24.96
N ILE A 701 -0.45 13.45 -25.16
CA ILE A 701 0.51 14.25 -25.92
C ILE A 701 0.82 15.56 -25.19
N VAL A 702 2.11 15.89 -25.13
CA VAL A 702 2.67 17.05 -24.41
C VAL A 702 3.87 17.61 -25.18
N GLU A 703 4.19 18.90 -25.00
CA GLU A 703 5.25 19.60 -25.76
C GLU A 703 6.62 19.58 -25.07
N GLY A 704 6.70 19.05 -23.85
CA GLY A 704 7.95 18.81 -23.13
C GLY A 704 7.67 18.24 -21.75
N VAL A 705 8.67 17.59 -21.14
CA VAL A 705 8.53 17.00 -19.80
C VAL A 705 9.78 17.19 -18.96
N GLY A 706 9.61 17.34 -17.65
CA GLY A 706 10.69 17.32 -16.66
C GLY A 706 11.33 15.94 -16.46
N ASP A 707 12.03 15.79 -15.33
CA ASP A 707 12.69 14.53 -14.96
C ASP A 707 11.67 13.42 -14.70
N HIS A 708 12.09 12.16 -14.90
CA HIS A 708 11.29 10.97 -14.58
C HIS A 708 10.00 10.81 -15.40
N GLY A 709 9.95 11.34 -16.63
CA GLY A 709 8.83 11.07 -17.54
C GLY A 709 8.63 9.57 -17.80
N CYS A 710 7.37 9.12 -17.83
CA CYS A 710 6.94 7.73 -18.02
C CYS A 710 7.49 6.73 -16.97
N GLU A 711 7.88 7.21 -15.78
CA GLU A 711 8.35 6.35 -14.70
C GLU A 711 7.28 5.30 -14.33
N TYR A 712 7.67 4.02 -14.24
CA TYR A 712 6.77 2.89 -13.94
C TYR A 712 5.54 2.74 -14.87
N MET A 713 5.52 3.31 -16.08
CA MET A 713 4.40 3.15 -17.01
C MET A 713 4.20 1.66 -17.39
N THR A 714 2.94 1.20 -17.41
CA THR A 714 2.53 -0.19 -17.71
C THR A 714 1.58 -0.31 -18.90
N GLY A 715 1.10 0.80 -19.46
CA GLY A 715 0.18 0.81 -20.59
C GLY A 715 -0.13 2.23 -21.08
N GLY A 716 -0.83 2.32 -22.21
CA GLY A 716 -1.13 3.59 -22.89
C GLY A 716 -0.01 4.02 -23.85
N ARG A 717 -0.22 5.18 -24.49
CA ARG A 717 0.73 5.79 -25.42
C ARG A 717 1.05 7.22 -25.00
N VAL A 718 2.33 7.56 -24.91
CA VAL A 718 2.79 8.91 -24.54
C VAL A 718 3.56 9.54 -25.69
N VAL A 719 3.14 10.71 -26.15
CA VAL A 719 3.84 11.48 -27.19
C VAL A 719 4.43 12.74 -26.57
N VAL A 720 5.74 12.93 -26.70
CA VAL A 720 6.46 14.12 -26.25
C VAL A 720 7.02 14.82 -27.48
N LEU A 721 6.48 16.01 -27.79
CA LEU A 721 6.85 16.78 -28.99
C LEU A 721 8.14 17.60 -28.83
N GLY A 722 8.71 17.65 -27.64
CA GLY A 722 9.91 18.44 -27.34
C GLY A 722 10.82 17.80 -26.30
N PRO A 723 11.60 18.59 -25.55
CA PRO A 723 12.65 18.07 -24.68
C PRO A 723 12.11 17.25 -23.50
N THR A 724 12.95 16.32 -23.04
CA THR A 724 12.70 15.49 -21.85
C THR A 724 13.73 15.76 -20.76
N GLY A 725 13.38 15.51 -19.50
CA GLY A 725 14.32 15.46 -18.38
C GLY A 725 15.04 14.11 -18.25
N ARG A 726 15.84 13.97 -17.19
CA ARG A 726 16.66 12.79 -16.89
C ARG A 726 15.82 11.60 -16.44
N ASN A 727 16.41 10.41 -16.53
CA ASN A 727 15.85 9.16 -16.02
C ASN A 727 14.46 8.84 -16.61
N PHE A 728 14.22 9.25 -17.85
CA PHE A 728 12.98 8.95 -18.58
C PHE A 728 12.80 7.43 -18.72
N ALA A 729 11.57 6.96 -18.61
CA ALA A 729 11.16 5.55 -18.71
C ALA A 729 11.76 4.60 -17.64
N ALA A 730 12.26 5.13 -16.53
CA ALA A 730 12.74 4.30 -15.43
C ALA A 730 11.61 3.41 -14.87
N GLY A 731 11.84 2.09 -14.85
CA GLY A 731 10.84 1.12 -14.41
C GLY A 731 9.63 0.96 -15.35
N MET A 732 9.64 1.57 -16.54
CA MET A 732 8.59 1.42 -17.55
C MET A 732 8.58 -0.04 -18.04
N SER A 733 7.49 -0.74 -17.77
CA SER A 733 7.35 -2.18 -18.04
C SER A 733 6.26 -2.50 -19.06
N GLY A 734 5.52 -1.51 -19.54
CA GLY A 734 4.50 -1.65 -20.57
C GLY A 734 4.02 -0.31 -21.14
N GLY A 735 3.35 -0.35 -22.29
CA GLY A 735 2.99 0.85 -23.06
C GLY A 735 4.08 1.28 -24.04
N ILE A 736 3.85 2.37 -24.77
CA ILE A 736 4.79 2.91 -25.77
C ILE A 736 4.93 4.42 -25.57
N ALA A 737 6.15 4.94 -25.66
CA ALA A 737 6.37 6.39 -25.73
C ALA A 737 7.08 6.78 -27.03
N TYR A 738 6.73 7.94 -27.56
CA TYR A 738 7.30 8.56 -28.75
C TYR A 738 7.87 9.91 -28.35
N VAL A 739 9.15 10.14 -28.63
CA VAL A 739 9.85 11.38 -28.27
C VAL A 739 10.43 12.00 -29.53
N VAL A 740 10.14 13.27 -29.78
CA VAL A 740 10.78 14.06 -30.83
C VAL A 740 12.16 14.51 -30.31
N ASP A 741 13.24 13.90 -30.81
CA ASP A 741 14.62 14.10 -30.35
C ASP A 741 15.41 15.04 -31.28
N GLU A 742 14.97 16.29 -31.38
CA GLU A 742 15.60 17.30 -32.26
C GLU A 742 17.10 17.50 -31.98
N ASP A 743 17.50 17.47 -30.70
CA ASP A 743 18.88 17.71 -30.26
C ASP A 743 19.75 16.44 -30.18
N LYS A 744 19.17 15.28 -30.48
CA LYS A 744 19.83 13.96 -30.45
C LYS A 744 20.45 13.61 -29.08
N GLN A 745 19.95 14.19 -27.99
CA GLN A 745 20.43 13.90 -26.63
C GLN A 745 19.49 12.99 -25.84
N PHE A 746 18.32 12.60 -26.36
CA PHE A 746 17.36 11.79 -25.61
C PHE A 746 17.96 10.48 -25.07
N LYS A 747 18.84 9.83 -25.84
CA LYS A 747 19.53 8.60 -25.42
C LYS A 747 20.31 8.75 -24.09
N LYS A 748 20.84 9.93 -23.79
CA LYS A 748 21.56 10.20 -22.52
C LYS A 748 20.61 10.45 -21.35
N ARG A 749 19.37 10.82 -21.63
CA ARG A 749 18.33 11.16 -20.65
C ARG A 749 17.43 9.96 -20.34
N CYS A 750 17.32 9.01 -21.24
CA CYS A 750 16.56 7.77 -21.06
C CYS A 750 17.29 6.78 -20.13
N ASN A 751 16.54 6.11 -19.26
CA ASN A 751 17.02 4.99 -18.45
C ASN A 751 16.91 3.68 -19.25
N PRO A 752 18.02 3.02 -19.62
CA PRO A 752 17.98 1.81 -20.45
C PRO A 752 17.68 0.52 -19.66
N GLY A 753 17.28 0.62 -18.39
CA GLY A 753 17.20 -0.54 -17.48
C GLY A 753 16.13 -1.56 -17.85
N MET A 754 15.01 -1.13 -18.46
CA MET A 754 13.88 -2.00 -18.84
C MET A 754 13.33 -1.70 -20.24
N VAL A 755 13.90 -0.72 -20.95
CA VAL A 755 13.42 -0.25 -22.24
C VAL A 755 14.55 -0.17 -23.25
N GLU A 756 14.19 -0.24 -24.51
CA GLU A 756 15.07 -0.01 -25.64
C GLU A 756 14.55 1.15 -26.50
N LEU A 757 15.47 1.77 -27.22
CA LEU A 757 15.19 2.88 -28.12
C LEU A 757 15.25 2.39 -29.55
N GLU A 758 14.18 2.61 -30.31
CA GLU A 758 14.00 2.12 -31.67
C GLU A 758 13.59 3.25 -32.63
N PRO A 759 13.92 3.16 -33.92
CA PRO A 759 13.30 4.00 -34.94
C PRO A 759 11.84 3.60 -35.16
N LEU A 760 10.99 4.57 -35.51
CA LEU A 760 9.58 4.33 -35.83
C LEU A 760 9.42 3.86 -37.29
N VAL A 761 9.36 2.54 -37.52
CA VAL A 761 9.32 1.95 -38.87
C VAL A 761 7.96 1.37 -39.28
N ASP A 762 7.06 1.12 -38.33
CA ASP A 762 5.75 0.50 -38.59
C ASP A 762 4.77 1.53 -39.19
N PRO A 763 4.27 1.33 -40.43
CA PRO A 763 3.36 2.29 -41.08
C PRO A 763 2.04 2.52 -40.33
N GLU A 764 1.49 1.50 -39.66
CA GLU A 764 0.25 1.66 -38.89
C GLU A 764 0.47 2.56 -37.67
N GLU A 765 1.61 2.37 -37.00
CA GLU A 765 2.04 3.17 -35.85
C GLU A 765 2.36 4.62 -36.27
N GLN A 766 3.00 4.81 -37.42
CA GLN A 766 3.26 6.13 -38.01
C GLN A 766 1.96 6.89 -38.32
N ASN A 767 0.97 6.22 -38.91
CA ASN A 767 -0.33 6.84 -39.22
C ASN A 767 -1.07 7.23 -37.94
N TRP A 768 -1.11 6.33 -36.94
CA TRP A 768 -1.72 6.65 -35.65
C TRP A 768 -1.07 7.87 -34.99
N LEU A 769 0.27 7.95 -35.01
CA LEU A 769 0.99 9.07 -34.40
C LEU A 769 0.69 10.38 -35.12
N LYS A 770 0.66 10.37 -36.47
CA LYS A 770 0.31 11.54 -37.28
C LYS A 770 -1.11 12.03 -36.99
N ASP A 771 -2.06 11.11 -36.88
CA ASP A 771 -3.46 11.43 -36.55
C ASP A 771 -3.56 12.01 -35.13
N PHE A 772 -2.82 11.46 -34.18
CA PHE A 772 -2.85 11.92 -32.79
C PHE A 772 -2.24 13.32 -32.64
N ILE A 773 -1.14 13.62 -33.34
CA ILE A 773 -0.55 14.97 -33.41
C ILE A 773 -1.50 15.95 -34.12
N SER A 774 -2.18 15.50 -35.19
CA SER A 774 -3.19 16.31 -35.87
C SER A 774 -4.36 16.67 -34.95
N ARG A 775 -4.82 15.73 -34.12
CA ARG A 775 -5.84 16.00 -33.10
C ARG A 775 -5.35 16.97 -32.03
N HIS A 776 -4.09 16.86 -31.62
CA HIS A 776 -3.48 17.83 -30.71
C HIS A 776 -3.53 19.24 -31.29
N GLN A 777 -3.08 19.42 -32.54
CA GLN A 777 -3.14 20.70 -33.25
C GLN A 777 -4.58 21.24 -33.32
N GLN A 778 -5.57 20.39 -33.66
CA GLN A 778 -6.97 20.80 -33.77
C GLN A 778 -7.59 21.22 -32.43
N LEU A 779 -7.26 20.52 -31.35
CA LEU A 779 -7.86 20.75 -30.03
C LEU A 779 -7.17 21.88 -29.26
N THR A 780 -5.86 22.08 -29.44
CA THR A 780 -5.08 23.05 -28.65
C THR A 780 -4.59 24.26 -29.46
N GLY A 781 -4.68 24.20 -30.78
CA GLY A 781 -4.08 25.20 -31.67
C GLY A 781 -2.54 25.21 -31.61
N SER A 782 -1.90 24.08 -31.27
CA SER A 782 -0.45 23.97 -31.15
C SER A 782 0.26 24.33 -32.46
N GLU A 783 1.12 25.34 -32.39
CA GLU A 783 1.98 25.77 -33.49
C GLU A 783 3.13 24.79 -33.73
N LEU A 784 3.68 24.19 -32.66
CA LEU A 784 4.70 23.15 -32.77
C LEU A 784 4.15 21.92 -33.51
N ALA A 785 2.95 21.45 -33.15
CA ALA A 785 2.32 20.35 -33.85
C ALA A 785 2.05 20.68 -35.33
N ASP A 786 1.60 21.89 -35.65
CA ASP A 786 1.42 22.35 -37.04
C ASP A 786 2.76 22.33 -37.81
N GLN A 787 3.85 22.77 -37.19
CA GLN A 787 5.19 22.73 -37.79
C GLN A 787 5.65 21.29 -38.06
N LEU A 788 5.52 20.39 -37.08
CA LEU A 788 5.91 18.99 -37.20
C LEU A 788 5.07 18.23 -38.26
N LEU A 789 3.83 18.65 -38.50
CA LEU A 789 2.95 18.05 -39.51
C LEU A 789 3.25 18.52 -40.95
N LYS A 790 3.86 19.70 -41.14
CA LYS A 790 4.17 20.25 -42.48
C LYS A 790 5.18 19.40 -43.26
N ASP A 791 6.22 18.92 -42.59
CA ASP A 791 7.21 18.00 -43.17
C ASP A 791 7.29 16.70 -42.34
N TRP A 792 6.22 15.91 -42.44
CA TRP A 792 6.10 14.67 -41.68
C TRP A 792 7.23 13.68 -41.94
N SER A 793 7.78 13.65 -43.16
CA SER A 793 8.90 12.75 -43.49
C SER A 793 10.17 13.11 -42.72
N SER A 794 10.46 14.41 -42.59
CA SER A 794 11.56 14.89 -41.74
C SER A 794 11.29 14.60 -40.25
N THR A 795 10.07 14.90 -39.78
CA THR A 795 9.65 14.63 -38.39
C THR A 795 9.79 13.17 -38.00
N LEU A 796 9.41 12.23 -38.87
CA LEU A 796 9.57 10.79 -38.62
C LEU A 796 11.04 10.39 -38.38
N SER A 797 11.99 11.07 -39.01
CA SER A 797 13.42 10.74 -38.88
C SER A 797 14.03 11.12 -37.53
N ILE A 798 13.37 11.99 -36.77
CA ILE A 798 13.80 12.47 -35.45
C ILE A 798 12.95 11.91 -34.30
N ILE A 799 11.92 11.11 -34.59
CA ILE A 799 11.12 10.44 -33.57
C ILE A 799 11.84 9.19 -33.08
N VAL A 800 12.00 9.09 -31.76
CA VAL A 800 12.51 7.90 -31.07
C VAL A 800 11.34 7.19 -30.39
N LYS A 801 11.17 5.91 -30.69
CA LYS A 801 10.24 5.03 -30.00
C LYS A 801 10.93 4.42 -28.77
N VAL A 802 10.24 4.46 -27.64
CA VAL A 802 10.67 3.82 -26.38
C VAL A 802 9.81 2.58 -26.18
N MET A 803 10.45 1.41 -26.16
CA MET A 803 9.78 0.11 -26.10
C MET A 803 10.29 -0.72 -24.92
N PRO A 804 9.42 -1.13 -23.98
CA PRO A 804 9.82 -2.01 -22.88
C PRO A 804 10.13 -3.44 -23.35
N THR A 805 11.24 -4.00 -22.87
CA THR A 805 11.74 -5.32 -23.35
C THR A 805 10.77 -6.46 -23.01
N GLU A 806 10.30 -6.56 -21.75
CA GLU A 806 9.34 -7.61 -21.37
C GLU A 806 8.01 -7.48 -22.13
N TYR A 807 7.55 -6.24 -22.34
CA TYR A 807 6.32 -5.96 -23.10
C TYR A 807 6.44 -6.41 -24.55
N ARG A 808 7.58 -6.13 -25.21
CA ARG A 808 7.86 -6.59 -26.58
C ARG A 808 7.77 -8.12 -26.67
N MET A 809 8.45 -8.82 -25.76
CA MET A 809 8.44 -10.29 -25.74
C MET A 809 7.02 -10.86 -25.59
N VAL A 810 6.17 -10.20 -24.79
CA VAL A 810 4.77 -10.61 -24.63
C VAL A 810 3.97 -10.37 -25.92
N LEU A 811 4.10 -9.20 -26.55
CA LEU A 811 3.41 -8.90 -27.81
C LEU A 811 3.82 -9.82 -28.96
N GLU A 812 5.11 -10.11 -29.09
CA GLU A 812 5.63 -11.05 -30.09
C GLU A 812 5.07 -12.46 -29.85
N LYS A 813 5.05 -12.92 -28.60
CA LYS A 813 4.46 -14.21 -28.24
C LYS A 813 2.95 -14.27 -28.50
N GLN A 814 2.24 -13.16 -28.33
CA GLN A 814 0.81 -13.07 -28.66
C GLN A 814 0.60 -13.10 -30.17
N LYS A 815 1.39 -12.37 -30.96
CA LYS A 815 1.36 -12.42 -32.44
C LYS A 815 1.63 -13.84 -32.95
N LEU A 816 2.61 -14.54 -32.38
CA LEU A 816 2.94 -15.92 -32.72
C LEU A 816 1.87 -16.95 -32.31
N LYS A 817 1.01 -16.62 -31.32
CA LYS A 817 -0.13 -17.47 -30.95
C LYS A 817 -1.37 -17.20 -31.80
N ALA A 818 -1.49 -16.00 -32.36
CA ALA A 818 -2.61 -15.58 -33.18
C ALA A 818 -2.41 -15.93 -34.67
N ALA A 819 -1.15 -15.99 -35.12
CA ALA A 819 -0.73 -16.63 -36.37
C ALA A 819 -0.71 -18.15 -36.22
#